data_AF-A0A842UDF5-F1
#
_entry.id   AF-A0A842UDF5-F1
#
_cell.length_a   1.000
_cell.length_b   1.000
_cell.length_c   1.000
_cell.angle_alpha   90.00
_cell.angle_beta   90.00
_cell.angle_gamma   90.00
#
_symmetry.space_group_name_H-M   'P 1'
#
loop_
_entity.id
_entity.type
_entity.pdbx_description
1 polymer ?
#
loop_
_entity_poly.entity_id
_entity_poly.type
_entity_poly.pdbx_seq_one_letter_code
_entity_poly.pdbx_strand_id
1 'polypeptide(L)'
;FYEGEDSLLVTDVKERFERIPEEDLELLGLMVRPEDLILSAIPVLPITARPSITLESSDRSEDDLTHKLVDILRINQRLEENINSGAPQLIIEDLWDLLQYHVATYFDNGITGIPPARHRSGRPLKTLAQRLKSKEGRFRNNLSGKRVNFSARTVISPDGKLSIDEVGVPYYVAMELTVPEEVTAWNIEYMRQLVKNGPESHPGAHSVLSEGRRKRIIEETKGVIAETLKPGDIIERSLQDGDIVIFNRQPSLHRQSIMGHRVKVLPYNTFRLNTAVCAPYNADFDGDEMNLHVPQSKEAQAEAELLMKVSENIISPRFGKPVIGGRHDHVTGMYLLTQEGVELDRVQALKMVSGILDLPKGKKKFTGKEIFSLLLPDDFTYTYQNRMCKCEDECIGEKCPTEGTVVIKKGKLTNGVIDAQGVSGELVSELYILYGPELTRDFIDKVCMLSINSFMKFGFSVGIDEQDIPVKSKKKLRDMLVGVENRVNDLIGAYKKGELKMLPGKSMSESLEDYIMMELGKSRSEAGKIAEKAVGQNSAVIMARSGARGSLLNLTQMAGCVGQQAVRGERIKRGYHFRTLSHFKKGDVSAQAEGFVRSNFKRGLRPTEYFFHSMGGREGLVDTAIRTGRSGYMQRRLINALQDLVVHPDGTVRGDGGVIVQYTYGEDGIDPMKKGYVDRQLREQ
;
A
#
# COMPACT_ATOMS: atom_id res chain seq x y z
N PHE A 1 40.64 -30.78 13.24
CA PHE A 1 41.33 -29.63 12.60
C PHE A 1 42.65 -30.12 12.04
N TYR A 2 43.31 -29.46 11.09
CA TYR A 2 44.57 -29.97 10.52
C TYR A 2 45.71 -28.97 10.74
N GLU A 3 46.86 -29.45 11.20
CA GLU A 3 48.13 -28.72 11.23
C GLU A 3 49.12 -29.47 10.33
N GLY A 4 49.31 -28.98 9.10
CA GLY A 4 50.02 -29.74 8.06
C GLY A 4 49.20 -30.97 7.63
N GLU A 5 49.75 -32.16 7.83
CA GLU A 5 49.09 -33.44 7.54
C GLU A 5 48.42 -34.07 8.76
N ASP A 6 48.67 -33.55 9.98
CA ASP A 6 48.19 -34.13 11.23
C ASP A 6 46.83 -33.56 11.67
N SER A 7 45.94 -34.46 12.12
CA SER A 7 44.64 -34.09 12.67
C SER A 7 44.75 -33.67 14.14
N LEU A 8 44.48 -32.40 14.43
CA LEU A 8 44.37 -31.87 15.78
C LEU A 8 43.06 -32.29 16.45
N LEU A 9 43.17 -32.80 17.69
CA LEU A 9 42.04 -33.12 18.55
C LEU A 9 41.49 -31.84 19.20
N VAL A 10 40.22 -31.87 19.60
CA VAL A 10 39.55 -30.73 20.25
C VAL A 10 40.21 -30.38 21.59
N THR A 11 40.77 -31.38 22.29
CA THR A 11 41.55 -31.21 23.52
C THR A 11 42.83 -30.41 23.29
N ASP A 12 43.57 -30.69 22.21
CA ASP A 12 44.81 -29.99 21.88
C ASP A 12 44.54 -28.51 21.58
N VAL A 13 43.41 -28.23 20.91
CA VAL A 13 42.97 -26.86 20.64
C VAL A 13 42.60 -26.14 21.94
N LYS A 14 41.92 -26.83 22.86
CA LYS A 14 41.54 -26.26 24.16
C LYS A 14 42.77 -25.88 25.00
N GLU A 15 43.75 -26.78 25.11
CA GLU A 15 44.99 -26.49 25.84
C GLU A 15 45.74 -25.28 25.26
N ARG A 16 45.74 -25.13 23.93
CA ARG A 16 46.34 -23.96 23.28
C ARG A 16 45.58 -22.68 23.62
N PHE A 17 44.24 -22.73 23.63
CA PHE A 17 43.40 -21.59 23.99
C PHE A 17 43.57 -21.16 25.45
N GLU A 18 43.71 -22.12 26.37
CA GLU A 18 43.95 -21.83 27.79
C GLU A 18 45.29 -21.08 28.02
N ARG A 19 46.29 -21.32 27.17
CA ARG A 19 47.62 -20.67 27.25
C ARG A 19 47.64 -19.22 26.76
N ILE A 20 46.57 -18.72 26.15
CA ILE A 20 46.50 -17.34 25.67
C ILE A 20 46.43 -16.40 26.88
N PRO A 21 47.36 -15.43 27.03
CA PRO A 21 47.32 -14.46 28.12
C PRO A 21 46.18 -13.46 27.93
N GLU A 22 45.69 -12.86 29.02
CA GLU A 22 44.57 -11.90 28.97
C GLU A 22 44.89 -10.65 28.13
N GLU A 23 46.15 -10.20 28.13
CA GLU A 23 46.62 -9.04 27.35
C GLU A 23 46.40 -9.23 25.84
N ASP A 24 46.49 -10.46 25.35
CA ASP A 24 46.29 -10.79 23.94
C ASP A 24 44.80 -10.79 23.55
N LEU A 25 43.87 -10.89 24.51
CA LEU A 25 42.43 -10.90 24.23
C LEU A 25 41.95 -9.58 23.66
N GLU A 26 42.47 -8.45 24.16
CA GLU A 26 42.17 -7.12 23.64
C GLU A 26 42.68 -6.96 22.21
N LEU A 27 43.88 -7.47 21.91
CA LEU A 27 44.47 -7.45 20.56
C LEU A 27 43.65 -8.31 19.59
N LEU A 28 43.11 -9.43 20.06
CA LEU A 28 42.24 -10.32 19.28
C LEU A 28 40.80 -9.80 19.17
N GLY A 29 40.43 -8.76 19.93
CA GLY A 29 39.07 -8.23 19.98
C GLY A 29 38.06 -9.19 20.61
N LEU A 30 38.52 -10.09 21.48
CA LEU A 30 37.67 -11.08 22.16
C LEU A 30 37.31 -10.58 23.57
N MET A 31 36.01 -10.50 23.85
CA MET A 31 35.50 -10.18 25.19
C MET A 31 35.33 -11.42 26.09
N VAL A 32 35.58 -12.61 25.55
CA VAL A 32 35.43 -13.90 26.24
C VAL A 32 36.70 -14.73 26.04
N ARG A 33 37.00 -15.60 27.02
CA ARG A 33 38.15 -16.51 26.97
C ARG A 33 37.96 -17.50 25.79
N PRO A 34 38.96 -17.69 24.91
CA PRO A 34 38.80 -18.53 23.72
C PRO A 34 38.45 -19.98 24.02
N GLU A 35 38.91 -20.52 25.17
CA GLU A 35 38.60 -21.88 25.59
C GLU A 35 37.10 -22.10 25.89
N ASP A 36 36.36 -21.04 26.24
CA ASP A 36 34.91 -21.11 26.48
C ASP A 36 34.10 -21.33 25.20
N LEU A 37 34.73 -21.15 24.02
CA LEU A 37 34.13 -21.50 22.73
C LEU A 37 34.04 -23.03 22.55
N ILE A 38 34.84 -23.80 23.30
CA ILE A 38 34.82 -25.26 23.29
C ILE A 38 33.89 -25.74 24.40
N LEU A 39 32.75 -26.30 24.00
CA LEU A 39 31.71 -26.73 24.92
C LEU A 39 32.15 -27.96 25.74
N SER A 40 32.48 -27.75 27.02
CA SER A 40 32.63 -28.84 28.00
C SER A 40 31.32 -29.20 28.70
N ALA A 41 30.36 -28.28 28.73
CA ALA A 41 29.05 -28.47 29.32
C ALA A 41 27.97 -27.87 28.39
N ILE A 42 26.89 -28.62 28.18
CA ILE A 42 25.77 -28.17 27.34
C ILE A 42 24.58 -27.80 28.23
N PRO A 43 24.13 -26.53 28.23
CA PRO A 43 22.95 -26.13 29.00
C PRO A 43 21.69 -26.76 28.41
N VAL A 44 20.95 -27.50 29.24
CA VAL A 44 19.68 -28.11 28.83
C VAL A 44 18.54 -27.10 29.00
N LEU A 45 17.88 -26.77 27.88
CA LEU A 45 16.76 -25.84 27.91
C LEU A 45 15.57 -26.36 28.74
N PRO A 46 14.84 -25.49 29.45
CA PRO A 46 13.66 -25.88 30.23
C PRO A 46 12.51 -26.33 29.33
N ILE A 47 11.53 -27.05 29.90
CA ILE A 47 10.35 -27.58 29.17
C ILE A 47 9.57 -26.48 28.45
N THR A 48 9.54 -25.26 28.99
CA THR A 48 8.89 -24.10 28.34
C THR A 48 9.49 -23.76 26.96
N ALA A 49 10.76 -24.10 26.71
CA ALA A 49 11.43 -23.90 25.43
C ALA A 49 11.37 -25.14 24.51
N ARG A 50 11.04 -26.32 25.08
CA ARG A 50 10.89 -27.62 24.40
C ARG A 50 9.60 -28.33 24.87
N PRO A 51 8.43 -27.78 24.53
CA PRO A 51 7.17 -28.25 25.09
C PRO A 51 6.82 -29.67 24.61
N SER A 52 6.31 -30.50 25.52
CA SER A 52 5.67 -31.77 25.19
C SER A 52 4.19 -31.53 24.92
N ILE A 53 3.68 -32.07 23.82
CA ILE A 53 2.26 -32.00 23.45
C ILE A 53 1.64 -33.38 23.68
N THR A 54 0.57 -33.44 24.45
CA THR A 54 -0.27 -34.64 24.56
C THR A 54 -1.34 -34.57 23.48
N LEU A 55 -1.34 -35.56 22.57
CA LEU A 55 -2.37 -35.69 21.56
C LEU A 55 -3.69 -36.15 22.20
N GLU A 56 -4.81 -35.97 21.50
CA GLU A 56 -6.12 -36.46 21.93
C GLU A 56 -6.14 -37.99 22.13
N SER A 57 -5.24 -38.72 21.45
CA SER A 57 -5.01 -40.17 21.64
C SER A 57 -4.31 -40.52 22.97
N SER A 58 -4.02 -39.54 23.83
CA SER A 58 -3.19 -39.65 25.04
C SER A 58 -1.71 -39.96 24.78
N ASP A 59 -1.28 -40.08 23.53
CA ASP A 59 0.13 -40.21 23.17
C ASP A 59 0.87 -38.89 23.38
N ARG A 60 2.10 -38.99 23.89
CA ARG A 60 2.98 -37.83 24.06
C ARG A 60 3.84 -37.63 22.82
N SER A 61 3.80 -36.43 22.26
CA SER A 61 4.69 -35.96 21.21
C SER A 61 5.68 -34.99 21.83
N GLU A 62 6.94 -35.43 21.91
CA GLU A 62 8.04 -34.62 22.42
C GLU A 62 8.59 -33.67 21.35
N ASP A 63 9.18 -32.58 21.80
CA ASP A 63 9.78 -31.57 20.92
C ASP A 63 11.03 -32.10 20.19
N ASP A 64 11.27 -31.62 18.95
CA ASP A 64 12.44 -31.98 18.13
C ASP A 64 13.79 -31.80 18.88
N LEU A 65 13.89 -30.80 19.77
CA LEU A 65 15.09 -30.57 20.60
C LEU A 65 15.24 -31.65 21.68
N THR A 66 14.14 -32.11 22.27
CA THR A 66 14.16 -33.20 23.27
C THR A 66 14.67 -34.48 22.64
N HIS A 67 14.20 -34.84 21.43
CA HIS A 67 14.72 -35.99 20.70
C HIS A 67 16.23 -35.91 20.50
N LYS A 68 16.74 -34.74 20.09
CA LYS A 68 18.17 -34.57 19.86
C LYS A 68 19.00 -34.59 21.13
N LEU A 69 18.50 -34.03 22.23
CA LEU A 69 19.16 -34.11 23.55
C LEU A 69 19.28 -35.55 24.05
N VAL A 70 18.26 -36.38 23.81
CA VAL A 70 18.31 -37.81 24.15
C VAL A 70 19.40 -38.52 23.35
N ASP A 71 19.54 -38.22 22.06
CA ASP A 71 20.62 -38.80 21.25
C ASP A 71 22.01 -38.37 21.75
N ILE A 72 22.19 -37.07 22.07
CA ILE A 72 23.44 -36.55 22.64
C ILE A 72 23.78 -37.31 23.93
N LEU A 73 22.81 -37.44 24.85
CA LEU A 73 23.03 -38.10 26.13
C LEU A 73 23.39 -39.59 25.97
N ARG A 74 22.70 -40.30 25.06
CA ARG A 74 22.99 -41.72 24.79
C ARG A 74 24.39 -41.94 24.24
N ILE A 75 24.82 -41.10 23.28
CA ILE A 75 26.16 -41.21 22.72
C ILE A 75 27.22 -40.80 23.74
N ASN A 76 26.95 -39.79 24.57
CA ASN A 76 27.87 -39.38 25.63
C ASN A 76 28.09 -40.48 26.68
N GLN A 77 27.02 -41.13 27.14
CA GLN A 77 27.12 -42.28 28.05
C GLN A 77 27.87 -43.45 27.42
N ARG A 78 27.57 -43.76 26.14
CA ARG A 78 28.26 -44.83 25.42
C ARG A 78 29.75 -44.54 25.24
N LEU A 79 30.10 -43.29 24.94
CA LEU A 79 31.50 -42.86 24.82
C LEU A 79 32.22 -43.05 26.16
N GLU A 80 31.62 -42.60 27.27
CA GLU A 80 32.15 -42.77 28.63
C GLU A 80 32.36 -44.24 29.00
N GLU A 81 31.38 -45.11 28.73
CA GLU A 81 31.49 -46.56 28.98
C GLU A 81 32.63 -47.21 28.18
N ASN A 82 32.82 -46.81 26.92
CA ASN A 82 33.86 -47.38 26.05
C ASN A 82 35.27 -46.90 26.44
N ILE A 83 35.39 -45.65 26.88
CA ILE A 83 36.65 -45.12 27.45
C ILE A 83 37.00 -45.89 28.73
N ASN A 84 36.05 -46.04 29.65
CA ASN A 84 36.27 -46.75 30.92
C ASN A 84 36.58 -48.25 30.73
N SER A 85 36.05 -48.85 29.67
CA SER A 85 36.30 -50.26 29.32
C SER A 85 37.62 -50.49 28.57
N GLY A 86 38.39 -49.45 28.26
CA GLY A 86 39.65 -49.56 27.52
C GLY A 86 39.47 -49.94 26.05
N ALA A 87 38.39 -49.48 25.41
CA ALA A 87 38.14 -49.76 23.99
C ALA A 87 39.27 -49.21 23.08
N PRO A 88 39.49 -49.81 21.89
CA PRO A 88 40.45 -49.30 20.91
C PRO A 88 40.20 -47.83 20.54
N GLN A 89 41.29 -47.08 20.31
CA GLN A 89 41.26 -45.64 20.03
C GLN A 89 40.36 -45.27 18.84
N LEU A 90 40.37 -46.07 17.76
CA LEU A 90 39.50 -45.87 16.59
C LEU A 90 38.00 -45.82 16.95
N ILE A 91 37.57 -46.66 17.89
CA ILE A 91 36.15 -46.71 18.32
C ILE A 91 35.80 -45.45 19.13
N ILE A 92 36.76 -44.97 19.94
CA ILE A 92 36.58 -43.74 20.73
C ILE A 92 36.49 -42.54 19.79
N GLU A 93 37.34 -42.46 18.77
CA GLU A 93 37.33 -41.41 17.74
C GLU A 93 36.02 -41.40 16.94
N ASP A 94 35.54 -42.57 16.49
CA ASP A 94 34.24 -42.68 15.79
C ASP A 94 33.06 -42.22 16.66
N LEU A 95 33.04 -42.61 17.95
CA LEU A 95 32.00 -42.19 18.90
C LEU A 95 32.10 -40.69 19.22
N TRP A 96 33.32 -40.15 19.27
CA TRP A 96 33.58 -38.73 19.46
C TRP A 96 33.06 -37.91 18.27
N ASP A 97 33.35 -38.31 17.04
CA ASP A 97 32.85 -37.67 15.83
C ASP A 97 31.32 -37.73 15.74
N LEU A 98 30.73 -38.85 16.17
CA LEU A 98 29.29 -38.98 16.26
C LEU A 98 28.70 -38.03 17.32
N LEU A 99 29.32 -37.91 18.49
CA LEU A 99 28.92 -36.94 19.51
C LEU A 99 28.99 -35.51 18.97
N GLN A 100 30.10 -35.16 18.32
CA GLN A 100 30.30 -33.86 17.66
C GLN A 100 29.20 -33.59 16.62
N TYR A 101 28.84 -34.58 15.81
CA TYR A 101 27.72 -34.48 14.86
C TYR A 101 26.39 -34.20 15.58
N HIS A 102 26.09 -34.91 16.67
CA HIS A 102 24.85 -34.72 17.41
C HIS A 102 24.77 -33.34 18.09
N VAL A 103 25.88 -32.85 18.64
CA VAL A 103 25.98 -31.51 19.24
C VAL A 103 25.87 -30.42 18.16
N ALA A 104 26.63 -30.54 17.06
CA ALA A 104 26.59 -29.56 15.97
C ALA A 104 25.19 -29.42 15.38
N THR A 105 24.53 -30.54 15.09
CA THR A 105 23.17 -30.53 14.53
C THR A 105 22.10 -30.12 15.54
N TYR A 106 22.35 -30.17 16.85
CA TYR A 106 21.45 -29.60 17.88
C TYR A 106 21.43 -28.07 17.85
N PHE A 107 22.56 -27.44 17.56
CA PHE A 107 22.62 -25.99 17.37
C PHE A 107 22.15 -25.60 15.96
N ASP A 108 22.71 -26.20 14.92
CA ASP A 108 22.36 -25.92 13.53
C ASP A 108 22.31 -27.18 12.67
N ASN A 109 21.09 -27.64 12.36
CA ASN A 109 20.85 -28.78 11.47
C ASN A 109 20.96 -28.44 9.96
N GLY A 110 21.44 -27.25 9.61
CA GLY A 110 21.56 -26.73 8.25
C GLY A 110 23.01 -26.50 7.81
N ILE A 111 23.98 -27.08 8.54
CA ILE A 111 25.40 -26.95 8.23
C ILE A 111 25.68 -27.59 6.86
N THR A 112 26.39 -26.85 6.00
CA THR A 112 26.73 -27.32 4.65
C THR A 112 27.75 -28.45 4.72
N GLY A 113 27.55 -29.52 3.96
CA GLY A 113 28.44 -30.68 3.94
C GLY A 113 28.16 -31.75 5.01
N ILE A 114 27.27 -31.47 5.98
CA ILE A 114 26.85 -32.44 7.00
C ILE A 114 25.43 -32.94 6.67
N PRO A 115 25.16 -34.26 6.72
CA PRO A 115 23.81 -34.77 6.49
C PRO A 115 22.84 -34.25 7.57
N PRO A 116 21.64 -33.76 7.21
CA PRO A 116 20.71 -33.24 8.21
C PRO A 116 20.15 -34.38 9.06
N ALA A 117 20.09 -34.17 10.38
CA ALA A 117 19.40 -35.04 11.31
C ALA A 117 17.90 -35.05 11.02
N ARG A 118 17.34 -36.24 10.85
CA ARG A 118 15.94 -36.47 10.45
C ARG A 118 15.22 -37.28 11.51
N HIS A 119 13.92 -37.01 11.64
CA HIS A 119 12.99 -37.86 12.35
C HIS A 119 12.83 -39.21 11.62
N ARG A 120 12.26 -40.23 12.28
CA ARG A 120 11.96 -41.55 11.67
C ARG A 120 11.07 -41.44 10.42
N SER A 121 10.30 -40.37 10.30
CA SER A 121 9.45 -40.05 9.15
C SER A 121 10.20 -39.41 7.96
N GLY A 122 11.51 -39.20 8.07
CA GLY A 122 12.34 -38.57 7.03
C GLY A 122 12.31 -37.03 7.04
N ARG A 123 11.45 -36.40 7.85
CA ARG A 123 11.43 -34.94 8.05
C ARG A 123 12.69 -34.47 8.80
N PRO A 124 13.39 -33.40 8.36
CA PRO A 124 14.50 -32.83 9.12
C PRO A 124 14.02 -32.21 10.45
N LEU A 125 14.80 -32.39 11.51
CA LEU A 125 14.51 -31.83 12.83
C LEU A 125 14.66 -30.30 12.84
N LYS A 126 13.74 -29.61 13.51
CA LYS A 126 13.82 -28.14 13.73
C LYS A 126 14.60 -27.83 15.01
N THR A 127 15.89 -27.58 14.84
CA THR A 127 16.85 -27.28 15.91
C THR A 127 16.99 -25.77 16.17
N LEU A 128 17.89 -25.34 17.06
CA LEU A 128 17.91 -23.97 17.59
C LEU A 128 18.03 -22.90 16.51
N ALA A 129 19.02 -23.02 15.62
CA ALA A 129 19.22 -22.06 14.54
C ALA A 129 18.01 -21.95 13.62
N GLN A 130 17.34 -23.06 13.27
CA GLN A 130 16.17 -23.10 12.40
C GLN A 130 14.95 -22.47 13.06
N ARG A 131 14.85 -22.53 14.39
CA ARG A 131 13.79 -21.85 15.16
C ARG A 131 13.97 -20.33 15.18
N LEU A 132 15.21 -19.86 15.09
CA LEU A 132 15.55 -18.44 15.13
C LEU A 132 15.57 -17.81 13.73
N LYS A 133 16.25 -18.49 12.80
CA LYS A 133 16.41 -18.11 11.38
C LYS A 133 15.09 -18.34 10.62
N SER A 134 15.00 -17.77 9.42
CA SER A 134 13.87 -17.85 8.47
C SER A 134 12.72 -16.85 8.68
N LYS A 135 11.77 -16.84 7.73
CA LYS A 135 10.56 -16.00 7.78
C LYS A 135 9.59 -16.44 8.90
N GLU A 136 9.53 -17.75 9.16
CA GLU A 136 8.70 -18.35 10.22
C GLU A 136 9.44 -18.45 11.56
N GLY A 137 10.73 -18.10 11.59
CA GLY A 137 11.55 -18.11 12.80
C GLY A 137 11.15 -17.01 13.78
N ARG A 138 11.53 -17.19 15.05
CA ARG A 138 11.11 -16.35 16.18
C ARG A 138 11.43 -14.87 15.99
N PHE A 139 12.61 -14.51 15.47
CA PHE A 139 12.98 -13.11 15.26
C PHE A 139 11.99 -12.38 14.34
N ARG A 140 11.55 -13.03 13.25
CA ARG A 140 10.66 -12.40 12.26
C ARG A 140 9.18 -12.57 12.57
N ASN A 141 8.77 -13.76 13.03
CA ASN A 141 7.36 -14.15 13.15
C ASN A 141 6.78 -13.96 14.55
N ASN A 142 7.62 -13.70 15.57
CA ASN A 142 7.15 -13.50 16.94
C ASN A 142 7.60 -12.17 17.52
N LEU A 143 8.77 -11.64 17.13
CA LEU A 143 9.26 -10.34 17.60
C LEU A 143 8.90 -9.21 16.65
N SER A 144 9.37 -9.24 15.39
CA SER A 144 9.10 -8.15 14.44
C SER A 144 7.65 -8.09 13.95
N GLY A 145 6.98 -9.22 13.85
CA GLY A 145 5.55 -9.31 13.57
C GLY A 145 4.94 -10.34 14.49
N LYS A 146 3.75 -10.06 15.05
CA LYS A 146 3.04 -10.99 15.93
C LYS A 146 1.55 -10.92 15.65
N ARG A 147 0.84 -12.00 15.94
CA ARG A 147 -0.61 -11.94 16.06
C ARG A 147 -0.95 -11.12 17.30
N VAL A 148 -1.91 -10.21 17.16
CA VAL A 148 -2.33 -9.29 18.21
C VAL A 148 -3.79 -9.55 18.58
N ASN A 149 -4.12 -9.26 19.83
CA ASN A 149 -5.50 -9.23 20.31
C ASN A 149 -6.13 -7.87 20.00
N PHE A 150 -7.43 -7.72 20.27
CA PHE A 150 -8.18 -6.47 20.09
C PHE A 150 -8.11 -5.94 18.66
N SER A 151 -8.25 -6.85 17.70
CA SER A 151 -8.26 -6.54 16.28
C SER A 151 -9.33 -7.32 15.55
N ALA A 152 -9.88 -6.74 14.50
CA ALA A 152 -10.86 -7.37 13.62
C ALA A 152 -10.46 -7.20 12.14
N ARG A 153 -11.00 -8.05 11.28
CA ARG A 153 -10.80 -8.02 9.83
C ARG A 153 -12.10 -8.41 9.14
N THR A 154 -12.52 -7.61 8.17
CA THR A 154 -13.64 -7.94 7.28
C THR A 154 -13.49 -7.17 5.97
N VAL A 155 -14.35 -7.50 5.01
CA VAL A 155 -14.45 -6.84 3.70
C VAL A 155 -14.88 -5.38 3.88
N ILE A 156 -14.36 -4.51 3.02
CA ILE A 156 -14.72 -3.08 3.01
C ILE A 156 -15.85 -2.74 2.03
N SER A 157 -16.58 -1.68 2.29
CA SER A 157 -17.67 -1.17 1.46
C SER A 157 -17.67 0.36 1.42
N PRO A 158 -18.10 0.99 0.31
CA PRO A 158 -18.13 2.44 0.21
C PRO A 158 -19.31 3.02 1.00
N ASP A 159 -19.10 4.12 1.70
CA ASP A 159 -20.17 4.92 2.29
C ASP A 159 -19.83 6.41 2.20
N GLY A 160 -20.49 7.12 1.28
CA GLY A 160 -20.25 8.53 1.03
C GLY A 160 -20.84 9.49 2.07
N LYS A 161 -21.57 8.97 3.08
CA LYS A 161 -22.14 9.79 4.17
C LYS A 161 -21.25 9.84 5.41
N LEU A 162 -20.29 8.92 5.52
CA LEU A 162 -19.32 8.94 6.61
C LEU A 162 -18.31 10.06 6.37
N SER A 163 -17.84 10.68 7.46
CA SER A 163 -16.68 11.57 7.38
C SER A 163 -15.44 10.80 6.92
N ILE A 164 -14.47 11.47 6.30
CA ILE A 164 -13.15 10.86 6.01
C ILE A 164 -12.42 10.40 7.28
N ASP A 165 -12.74 10.96 8.45
CA ASP A 165 -12.21 10.53 9.73
C ASP A 165 -12.96 9.33 10.32
N GLU A 166 -14.09 8.93 9.76
CA GLU A 166 -14.95 7.89 10.32
C GLU A 166 -14.81 6.55 9.59
N VAL A 167 -14.86 5.47 10.37
CA VAL A 167 -14.98 4.10 9.88
C VAL A 167 -16.24 3.46 10.42
N GLY A 168 -17.07 2.95 9.51
CA GLY A 168 -18.24 2.16 9.83
C GLY A 168 -17.83 0.78 10.35
N VAL A 169 -18.18 0.46 11.58
CA VAL A 169 -17.88 -0.82 12.24
C VAL A 169 -19.18 -1.63 12.44
N PRO A 170 -19.24 -2.88 11.97
CA PRO A 170 -20.37 -3.77 12.24
C PRO A 170 -20.70 -3.92 13.72
N TYR A 171 -21.99 -3.99 14.08
CA TYR A 171 -22.42 -4.28 15.46
C TYR A 171 -21.73 -5.50 16.06
N TYR A 172 -21.60 -6.59 15.30
CA TYR A 172 -20.95 -7.80 15.76
C TYR A 172 -19.48 -7.57 16.17
N VAL A 173 -18.75 -6.78 15.38
CA VAL A 173 -17.36 -6.41 15.68
C VAL A 173 -17.29 -5.47 16.89
N ALA A 174 -18.19 -4.49 16.95
CA ALA A 174 -18.23 -3.52 18.04
C ALA A 174 -18.58 -4.17 19.39
N MET A 175 -19.42 -5.21 19.38
CA MET A 175 -19.75 -5.99 20.57
C MET A 175 -18.58 -6.83 21.05
N GLU A 176 -17.81 -7.46 20.17
CA GLU A 176 -16.68 -8.33 20.57
C GLU A 176 -15.43 -7.54 20.99
N LEU A 177 -15.16 -6.40 20.35
CA LEU A 177 -14.00 -5.57 20.66
C LEU A 177 -14.27 -4.70 21.89
N THR A 178 -13.30 -4.67 22.81
CA THR A 178 -13.41 -3.88 24.04
C THR A 178 -12.39 -2.76 24.13
N VAL A 179 -12.81 -1.72 24.84
CA VAL A 179 -11.98 -0.57 25.22
C VAL A 179 -11.97 -0.52 26.75
N PRO A 180 -10.80 -0.54 27.40
CA PRO A 180 -10.73 -0.40 28.84
C PRO A 180 -10.96 1.07 29.20
N GLU A 181 -11.91 1.31 30.09
CA GLU A 181 -12.22 2.64 30.61
C GLU A 181 -12.19 2.63 32.13
N GLU A 182 -11.47 3.59 32.71
CA GLU A 182 -11.39 3.77 34.15
C GLU A 182 -12.66 4.43 34.67
N VAL A 183 -13.20 3.86 35.75
CA VAL A 183 -14.34 4.40 36.46
C VAL A 183 -13.90 5.62 37.25
N THR A 184 -14.53 6.74 36.98
CA THR A 184 -14.34 8.01 37.69
C THR A 184 -15.65 8.45 38.31
N ALA A 185 -15.61 9.45 39.18
CA ALA A 185 -16.84 10.04 39.73
C ALA A 185 -17.79 10.58 38.64
N TRP A 186 -17.27 10.91 37.45
CA TRP A 186 -18.02 11.52 36.35
C TRP A 186 -18.75 10.49 35.47
N ASN A 187 -18.16 9.31 35.25
CA ASN A 187 -18.72 8.29 34.34
C ASN A 187 -19.35 7.10 35.08
N ILE A 188 -19.30 7.04 36.42
CA ILE A 188 -19.74 5.88 37.20
C ILE A 188 -21.19 5.46 36.92
N GLU A 189 -22.11 6.39 36.73
CA GLU A 189 -23.52 6.08 36.45
C GLU A 189 -23.67 5.43 35.07
N TYR A 190 -22.99 5.99 34.06
CA TYR A 190 -22.96 5.44 32.71
C TYR A 190 -22.31 4.05 32.68
N MET A 191 -21.20 3.90 33.38
CA MET A 191 -20.50 2.63 33.53
C MET A 191 -21.35 1.55 34.19
N ARG A 192 -22.12 1.90 35.23
CA ARG A 192 -23.10 0.98 35.84
C ARG A 192 -24.17 0.54 34.85
N GLN A 193 -24.63 1.42 33.96
CA GLN A 193 -25.59 1.04 32.92
C GLN A 193 -24.97 0.04 31.92
N LEU A 194 -23.73 0.27 31.47
CA LEU A 194 -23.04 -0.66 30.56
C LEU A 194 -22.88 -2.07 31.18
N VAL A 195 -22.54 -2.14 32.47
CA VAL A 195 -22.44 -3.42 33.19
C VAL A 195 -23.82 -4.09 33.29
N LYS A 196 -24.89 -3.34 33.54
CA LYS A 196 -26.27 -3.87 33.60
C LYS A 196 -26.76 -4.38 32.24
N ASN A 197 -26.36 -3.73 31.15
CA ASN A 197 -26.67 -4.16 29.78
C ASN A 197 -25.98 -5.49 29.45
N GLY A 198 -24.79 -5.72 29.99
CA GLY A 198 -24.01 -6.94 29.79
C GLY A 198 -23.33 -7.01 28.41
N PRO A 199 -22.73 -8.16 28.05
CA PRO A 199 -21.96 -8.31 26.81
C PRO A 199 -22.83 -8.54 25.54
N GLU A 200 -24.09 -8.96 25.70
CA GLU A 200 -24.98 -9.31 24.57
C GLU A 200 -25.75 -8.13 23.98
N SER A 201 -25.66 -6.95 24.61
CA SER A 201 -26.30 -5.73 24.16
C SER A 201 -25.25 -4.67 23.82
N HIS A 202 -25.49 -3.88 22.78
CA HIS A 202 -24.66 -2.73 22.43
C HIS A 202 -25.45 -1.44 22.67
N PRO A 203 -24.98 -0.51 23.52
CA PRO A 203 -23.69 -0.51 24.23
C PRO A 203 -23.68 -1.41 25.48
N GLY A 204 -22.57 -2.10 25.72
CA GLY A 204 -22.43 -3.07 26.82
C GLY A 204 -21.01 -3.19 27.38
N ALA A 205 -20.77 -4.19 28.23
CA ALA A 205 -19.46 -4.47 28.83
C ALA A 205 -19.22 -5.96 29.07
N HIS A 206 -17.96 -6.38 28.96
CA HIS A 206 -17.56 -7.80 29.08
C HIS A 206 -16.98 -8.16 30.43
N SER A 207 -16.12 -7.30 30.97
CA SER A 207 -15.43 -7.59 32.22
C SER A 207 -15.11 -6.32 33.01
N VAL A 208 -14.94 -6.49 34.32
CA VAL A 208 -14.49 -5.44 35.24
C VAL A 208 -13.23 -5.92 35.95
N LEU A 209 -12.18 -5.12 35.88
CA LEU A 209 -10.96 -5.30 36.64
C LEU A 209 -11.06 -4.45 37.91
N SER A 210 -11.17 -5.11 39.06
CA SER A 210 -11.25 -4.48 40.37
C SER A 210 -10.17 -5.07 41.26
N GLU A 211 -9.33 -4.22 41.87
CA GLU A 211 -8.22 -4.63 42.76
C GLU A 211 -7.29 -5.68 42.11
N GLY A 212 -7.04 -5.56 40.80
CA GLY A 212 -6.19 -6.49 40.04
C GLY A 212 -6.82 -7.84 39.69
N ARG A 213 -8.09 -8.08 40.04
CA ARG A 213 -8.83 -9.31 39.67
C ARG A 213 -9.86 -9.00 38.59
N ARG A 214 -9.79 -9.73 37.48
CA ARG A 214 -10.76 -9.63 36.38
C ARG A 214 -12.01 -10.44 36.72
N LYS A 215 -13.15 -9.77 36.83
CA LYS A 215 -14.49 -10.35 37.01
C LYS A 215 -15.23 -10.28 35.68
N ARG A 216 -15.64 -11.43 35.13
CA ARG A 216 -16.43 -11.48 33.91
C ARG A 216 -17.89 -11.12 34.21
N ILE A 217 -18.51 -10.33 33.34
CA ILE A 217 -19.92 -9.96 33.47
C ILE A 217 -20.75 -11.08 32.83
N ILE A 218 -21.60 -11.70 33.65
CA ILE A 218 -22.56 -12.75 33.27
C ILE A 218 -23.92 -12.33 33.82
N GLU A 219 -25.01 -12.80 33.23
CA GLU A 219 -26.39 -12.41 33.56
C GLU A 219 -26.71 -12.50 35.07
N GLU A 220 -26.19 -13.51 35.76
CA GLU A 220 -26.37 -13.70 37.20
C GLU A 220 -25.57 -12.71 38.06
N THR A 221 -24.40 -12.28 37.57
CA THR A 221 -23.44 -11.49 38.35
C THR A 221 -23.51 -10.00 38.05
N LYS A 222 -24.12 -9.60 36.93
CA LYS A 222 -24.11 -8.21 36.45
C LYS A 222 -24.72 -7.21 37.42
N GLY A 223 -25.78 -7.60 38.14
CA GLY A 223 -26.43 -6.74 39.14
C GLY A 223 -25.49 -6.40 40.30
N VAL A 224 -24.85 -7.42 40.87
CA VAL A 224 -23.92 -7.28 42.00
C VAL A 224 -22.67 -6.49 41.58
N ILE A 225 -22.12 -6.75 40.39
CA ILE A 225 -20.95 -6.03 39.88
C ILE A 225 -21.27 -4.54 39.68
N ALA A 226 -22.45 -4.21 39.16
CA ALA A 226 -22.86 -2.82 38.98
C ALA A 226 -23.01 -2.05 40.31
N GLU A 227 -23.52 -2.71 41.36
CA GLU A 227 -23.65 -2.09 42.69
C GLU A 227 -22.31 -1.92 43.40
N THR A 228 -21.38 -2.85 43.19
CA THR A 228 -20.06 -2.86 43.84
C THR A 228 -19.00 -2.03 43.12
N LEU A 229 -19.36 -1.39 42.01
CA LEU A 229 -18.45 -0.59 41.19
C LEU A 229 -17.96 0.67 41.94
N LYS A 230 -16.64 0.86 41.96
CA LYS A 230 -15.98 1.99 42.63
C LYS A 230 -15.10 2.79 41.66
N PRO A 231 -14.85 4.08 41.93
CA PRO A 231 -13.83 4.83 41.22
C PRO A 231 -12.45 4.13 41.32
N GLY A 232 -11.74 4.04 40.20
CA GLY A 232 -10.48 3.31 40.06
C GLY A 232 -10.62 1.87 39.53
N ASP A 233 -11.84 1.32 39.44
CA ASP A 233 -12.08 0.08 38.70
C ASP A 233 -11.92 0.32 37.18
N ILE A 234 -11.48 -0.68 36.43
CA ILE A 234 -11.39 -0.59 34.95
C ILE A 234 -12.44 -1.50 34.33
N ILE A 235 -13.27 -0.95 33.46
CA ILE A 235 -14.31 -1.70 32.74
C ILE A 235 -13.86 -1.90 31.30
N GLU A 236 -13.92 -3.14 30.83
CA GLU A 236 -13.77 -3.48 29.42
C GLU A 236 -15.13 -3.35 28.72
N ARG A 237 -15.47 -2.11 28.33
CA ARG A 237 -16.72 -1.82 27.62
C ARG A 237 -16.61 -2.19 26.14
N SER A 238 -17.74 -2.47 25.49
CA SER A 238 -17.78 -2.64 24.04
C SER A 238 -17.29 -1.37 23.32
N LEU A 239 -16.74 -1.52 22.13
CA LEU A 239 -16.37 -0.41 21.24
C LEU A 239 -17.62 0.39 20.86
N GLN A 240 -17.57 1.72 20.89
CA GLN A 240 -18.70 2.63 20.69
C GLN A 240 -18.41 3.71 19.65
N ASP A 241 -19.46 4.44 19.25
CA ASP A 241 -19.35 5.62 18.40
C ASP A 241 -18.37 6.65 18.99
N GLY A 242 -17.47 7.15 18.14
CA GLY A 242 -16.47 8.15 18.50
C GLY A 242 -15.15 7.60 19.03
N ASP A 243 -15.06 6.31 19.35
CA ASP A 243 -13.80 5.69 19.76
C ASP A 243 -12.76 5.75 18.64
N ILE A 244 -11.50 6.00 18.99
CA ILE A 244 -10.38 6.00 18.03
C ILE A 244 -9.90 4.57 17.78
N VAL A 245 -9.77 4.19 16.52
CA VAL A 245 -9.24 2.89 16.08
C VAL A 245 -8.21 3.08 14.99
N ILE A 246 -7.22 2.19 14.94
CA ILE A 246 -6.20 2.19 13.89
C ILE A 246 -6.67 1.25 12.77
N PHE A 247 -6.74 1.77 11.56
CA PHE A 247 -7.23 1.05 10.39
C PHE A 247 -6.14 0.93 9.32
N ASN A 248 -5.93 -0.28 8.80
CA ASN A 248 -4.89 -0.52 7.80
C ASN A 248 -5.27 -1.53 6.72
N ARG A 249 -4.71 -1.33 5.52
CA ARG A 249 -4.73 -2.28 4.41
C ARG A 249 -3.35 -2.90 4.22
N GLN A 250 -3.31 -4.22 4.05
CA GLN A 250 -2.08 -4.95 3.74
C GLN A 250 -1.91 -5.10 2.22
N PRO A 251 -0.69 -4.97 1.68
CA PRO A 251 0.57 -4.62 2.37
C PRO A 251 0.65 -3.12 2.70
N SER A 252 1.11 -2.79 3.90
CA SER A 252 1.25 -1.40 4.34
C SER A 252 2.64 -0.87 3.95
N LEU A 253 2.70 -0.16 2.80
CA LEU A 253 3.96 0.33 2.22
C LEU A 253 4.32 1.77 2.62
N HIS A 254 3.32 2.53 3.07
CA HIS A 254 3.44 3.94 3.39
C HIS A 254 2.89 4.20 4.79
N ARG A 255 3.33 5.30 5.42
CA ARG A 255 2.78 5.75 6.72
C ARG A 255 1.26 5.85 6.67
N GLN A 256 0.73 6.45 5.61
CA GLN A 256 -0.72 6.64 5.38
C GLN A 256 -1.48 5.33 5.09
N SER A 257 -0.80 4.19 4.95
CA SER A 257 -1.47 2.88 4.87
C SER A 257 -1.97 2.39 6.24
N ILE A 258 -1.65 3.11 7.32
CA ILE A 258 -2.10 2.90 8.70
C ILE A 258 -2.52 4.27 9.24
N MET A 259 -3.81 4.48 9.48
CA MET A 259 -4.34 5.76 9.99
C MET A 259 -5.39 5.52 11.07
N GLY A 260 -5.59 6.53 11.93
CA GLY A 260 -6.59 6.55 12.97
C GLY A 260 -7.94 7.03 12.45
N HIS A 261 -9.01 6.29 12.74
CA HIS A 261 -10.40 6.62 12.40
C HIS A 261 -11.26 6.61 13.66
N ARG A 262 -12.31 7.43 13.67
CA ARG A 262 -13.37 7.38 14.66
C ARG A 262 -14.39 6.33 14.28
N VAL A 263 -14.80 5.53 15.25
CA VAL A 263 -15.78 4.46 15.02
C VAL A 263 -17.16 5.06 14.81
N LYS A 264 -17.87 4.52 13.83
CA LYS A 264 -19.31 4.64 13.69
C LYS A 264 -19.93 3.25 13.64
N VAL A 265 -20.65 2.84 14.67
CA VAL A 265 -21.28 1.53 14.73
C VAL A 265 -22.47 1.49 13.78
N LEU A 266 -22.44 0.55 12.84
CA LEU A 266 -23.43 0.43 11.78
C LEU A 266 -23.96 -1.01 11.68
N PRO A 267 -25.18 -1.18 11.13
CA PRO A 267 -25.70 -2.50 10.77
C PRO A 267 -24.83 -3.17 9.68
N TYR A 268 -25.14 -4.44 9.40
CA TYR A 268 -24.46 -5.29 8.42
C TYR A 268 -23.03 -5.69 8.83
N ASN A 269 -22.30 -6.36 7.95
CA ASN A 269 -21.10 -7.14 8.29
C ASN A 269 -19.79 -6.62 7.69
N THR A 270 -19.81 -5.50 6.96
CA THR A 270 -18.64 -4.93 6.29
C THR A 270 -18.15 -3.67 6.99
N PHE A 271 -16.85 -3.42 6.92
CA PHE A 271 -16.31 -2.12 7.30
C PHE A 271 -16.71 -1.11 6.23
N ARG A 272 -17.13 0.09 6.65
CA ARG A 272 -17.48 1.15 5.71
C ARG A 272 -16.53 2.31 5.82
N LEU A 273 -16.17 2.90 4.69
CA LEU A 273 -15.29 4.06 4.66
C LEU A 273 -15.71 5.02 3.55
N ASN A 274 -15.37 6.29 3.77
CA ASN A 274 -15.51 7.30 2.75
C ASN A 274 -14.57 7.00 1.56
N THR A 275 -15.10 7.08 0.35
CA THR A 275 -14.40 6.82 -0.91
C THR A 275 -13.22 7.76 -1.16
N ALA A 276 -13.19 8.94 -0.56
CA ALA A 276 -12.07 9.88 -0.63
C ALA A 276 -10.79 9.36 0.05
N VAL A 277 -10.91 8.41 0.98
CA VAL A 277 -9.79 7.86 1.78
C VAL A 277 -9.23 6.55 1.18
N CYS A 278 -9.85 6.01 0.13
CA CYS A 278 -9.35 4.79 -0.53
C CYS A 278 -7.94 4.94 -1.11
N ALA A 279 -7.60 6.18 -1.48
CA ALA A 279 -6.33 6.57 -2.08
C ALA A 279 -5.06 6.17 -1.30
N PRO A 280 -4.86 6.63 -0.05
CA PRO A 280 -3.69 6.25 0.75
C PRO A 280 -3.62 4.75 1.08
N TYR A 281 -4.78 4.09 1.19
CA TYR A 281 -4.84 2.64 1.39
C TYR A 281 -4.58 1.83 0.12
N ASN A 282 -4.62 2.48 -1.04
CA ASN A 282 -4.68 1.82 -2.35
C ASN A 282 -5.77 0.75 -2.39
N ALA A 283 -6.92 1.06 -1.78
CA ALA A 283 -8.04 0.15 -1.60
C ALA A 283 -9.06 0.34 -2.72
N ASP A 284 -9.69 -0.76 -3.12
CA ASP A 284 -10.90 -0.76 -3.93
C ASP A 284 -11.99 -1.60 -3.23
N PHE A 285 -13.12 -1.80 -3.90
CA PHE A 285 -14.29 -2.47 -3.30
C PHE A 285 -14.65 -3.75 -4.06
N ASP A 286 -13.64 -4.47 -4.59
CA ASP A 286 -13.83 -5.70 -5.37
C ASP A 286 -13.75 -6.99 -4.53
N GLY A 287 -13.61 -6.85 -3.21
CA GLY A 287 -13.40 -7.95 -2.26
C GLY A 287 -12.26 -7.70 -1.27
N ASP A 288 -11.62 -6.53 -1.33
CA ASP A 288 -10.61 -6.08 -0.39
C ASP A 288 -11.03 -6.22 1.08
N GLU A 289 -10.10 -6.69 1.91
CA GLU A 289 -10.24 -6.78 3.36
C GLU A 289 -9.25 -5.84 4.04
N MET A 290 -9.70 -5.20 5.11
CA MET A 290 -8.86 -4.33 5.94
C MET A 290 -8.90 -4.76 7.40
N ASN A 291 -7.83 -4.46 8.12
CA ASN A 291 -7.72 -4.76 9.54
C ASN A 291 -8.00 -3.51 10.36
N LEU A 292 -8.65 -3.72 11.51
CA LEU A 292 -8.93 -2.71 12.51
C LEU A 292 -8.26 -3.14 13.82
N HIS A 293 -7.60 -2.20 14.50
CA HIS A 293 -6.91 -2.39 15.76
C HIS A 293 -7.40 -1.36 16.78
N VAL A 294 -7.74 -1.79 18.00
CA VAL A 294 -8.28 -0.90 19.05
C VAL A 294 -7.18 -0.57 20.07
N PRO A 295 -6.70 0.69 20.14
CA PRO A 295 -5.73 1.12 21.15
C PRO A 295 -6.29 0.97 22.56
N GLN A 296 -5.54 0.28 23.42
CA GLN A 296 -6.02 -0.07 24.77
C GLN A 296 -5.62 0.97 25.82
N SER A 297 -4.43 1.57 25.77
CA SER A 297 -4.03 2.61 26.72
C SER A 297 -4.54 3.99 26.31
N LYS A 298 -4.78 4.87 27.28
CA LYS A 298 -5.16 6.27 27.02
C LYS A 298 -4.08 7.04 26.27
N GLU A 299 -2.80 6.75 26.54
CA GLU A 299 -1.68 7.30 25.80
C GLU A 299 -1.70 6.91 24.32
N ALA A 300 -1.92 5.62 24.01
CA ALA A 300 -2.01 5.16 22.63
C ALA A 300 -3.27 5.68 21.91
N GLN A 301 -4.38 5.85 22.63
CA GLN A 301 -5.57 6.51 22.07
C GLN A 301 -5.27 7.97 21.71
N ALA A 302 -4.60 8.71 22.60
CA ALA A 302 -4.19 10.09 22.34
C ALA A 302 -3.18 10.20 21.19
N GLU A 303 -2.19 9.31 21.12
CA GLU A 303 -1.22 9.25 20.01
C GLU A 303 -1.92 9.01 18.67
N ALA A 304 -2.85 8.04 18.62
CA ALA A 304 -3.62 7.75 17.41
C ALA A 304 -4.50 8.94 16.99
N GLU A 305 -5.10 9.64 17.95
CA GLU A 305 -5.97 10.79 17.69
C GLU A 305 -5.21 12.04 17.25
N LEU A 306 -4.02 12.30 17.81
CA LEU A 306 -3.24 13.50 17.51
C LEU A 306 -2.33 13.35 16.29
N LEU A 307 -1.75 12.17 16.07
CA LEU A 307 -0.73 11.98 15.02
C LEU A 307 -1.25 11.16 13.83
N MET A 308 -2.08 10.15 14.09
CA MET A 308 -2.46 9.16 13.07
C MET A 308 -3.81 9.46 12.41
N LYS A 309 -4.59 10.39 12.96
CA LYS A 309 -5.92 10.74 12.46
C LYS A 309 -5.89 11.12 10.98
N VAL A 310 -6.93 10.73 10.24
CA VAL A 310 -6.99 10.93 8.78
C VAL A 310 -6.86 12.41 8.39
N SER A 311 -7.55 13.31 9.11
CA SER A 311 -7.45 14.77 8.91
C SER A 311 -6.01 15.30 8.96
N GLU A 312 -5.17 14.76 9.85
CA GLU A 312 -3.76 15.14 9.99
C GLU A 312 -2.87 14.58 8.87
N ASN A 313 -3.38 13.58 8.13
CA ASN A 313 -2.65 12.87 7.10
C ASN A 313 -3.23 13.09 5.69
N ILE A 314 -3.95 14.19 5.47
CA ILE A 314 -4.45 14.60 4.13
C ILE A 314 -3.28 14.85 3.16
N ILE A 315 -2.22 15.52 3.63
CA ILE A 315 -1.02 15.85 2.85
C ILE A 315 0.00 14.71 2.92
N SER A 316 0.59 14.33 1.77
CA SER A 316 1.63 13.30 1.74
C SER A 316 2.96 13.80 2.31
N PRO A 317 3.63 13.01 3.17
CA PRO A 317 5.01 13.29 3.57
C PRO A 317 6.03 13.04 2.44
N ARG A 318 5.63 12.42 1.33
CA ARG A 318 6.55 12.16 0.20
C ARG A 318 6.78 13.38 -0.68
N PHE A 319 5.75 14.18 -0.92
CA PHE A 319 5.78 15.24 -1.92
C PHE A 319 5.00 16.50 -1.53
N GLY A 320 4.44 16.57 -0.31
CA GLY A 320 3.79 17.77 0.21
C GLY A 320 2.51 18.17 -0.52
N LYS A 321 1.80 17.21 -1.13
CA LYS A 321 0.51 17.43 -1.83
C LYS A 321 -0.59 16.56 -1.24
N PRO A 322 -1.87 16.95 -1.35
CA PRO A 322 -2.98 16.14 -0.87
C PRO A 322 -3.04 14.79 -1.58
N VAL A 323 -3.30 13.75 -0.80
CA VAL A 323 -3.54 12.37 -1.28
C VAL A 323 -5.00 12.00 -1.10
N ILE A 324 -5.60 12.51 -0.03
CA ILE A 324 -7.00 12.32 0.34
C ILE A 324 -7.84 13.41 -0.31
N GLY A 325 -8.93 13.00 -0.96
CA GLY A 325 -9.84 13.90 -1.66
C GLY A 325 -10.77 13.12 -2.59
N GLY A 326 -11.85 13.76 -3.03
CA GLY A 326 -12.83 13.11 -3.89
C GLY A 326 -12.25 12.73 -5.26
N ARG A 327 -12.52 11.51 -5.70
CA ARG A 327 -12.10 10.93 -6.99
C ARG A 327 -13.30 10.39 -7.76
N HIS A 328 -13.07 10.02 -9.03
CA HIS A 328 -14.07 9.37 -9.88
C HIS A 328 -15.38 10.19 -9.93
N ASP A 329 -16.48 9.64 -9.41
CA ASP A 329 -17.81 10.23 -9.43
C ASP A 329 -17.86 11.60 -8.75
N HIS A 330 -17.02 11.84 -7.73
CA HIS A 330 -16.96 13.14 -7.08
C HIS A 330 -16.50 14.25 -8.03
N VAL A 331 -15.50 13.93 -8.86
CA VAL A 331 -14.97 14.86 -9.86
C VAL A 331 -16.01 15.10 -10.94
N THR A 332 -16.63 14.05 -11.46
CA THR A 332 -17.68 14.16 -12.48
C THR A 332 -18.89 14.94 -11.96
N GLY A 333 -19.35 14.67 -10.74
CA GLY A 333 -20.49 15.34 -10.12
C GLY A 333 -20.24 16.83 -9.88
N MET A 334 -19.03 17.21 -9.48
CA MET A 334 -18.64 18.62 -9.34
C MET A 334 -18.49 19.32 -10.69
N TYR A 335 -17.92 18.64 -11.68
CA TYR A 335 -17.84 19.16 -13.04
C TYR A 335 -19.24 19.47 -13.58
N LEU A 336 -20.18 18.53 -13.48
CA LEU A 336 -21.56 18.71 -13.94
C LEU A 336 -22.29 19.83 -13.20
N LEU A 337 -22.02 20.02 -11.90
CA LEU A 337 -22.63 21.10 -11.13
C LEU A 337 -22.08 22.47 -11.54
N THR A 338 -20.77 22.58 -11.72
CA THR A 338 -20.08 23.87 -11.88
C THR A 338 -19.93 24.32 -13.34
N GLN A 339 -20.44 23.55 -14.29
CA GLN A 339 -20.50 23.91 -15.70
C GLN A 339 -21.35 25.18 -15.93
N GLU A 340 -20.95 26.01 -16.90
CA GLU A 340 -21.75 27.16 -17.33
C GLU A 340 -23.15 26.75 -17.83
N GLY A 341 -24.16 27.57 -17.48
CA GLY A 341 -25.55 27.34 -17.89
C GLY A 341 -26.38 26.47 -16.93
N VAL A 342 -25.79 25.93 -15.86
CA VAL A 342 -26.54 25.18 -14.83
C VAL A 342 -27.30 26.14 -13.92
N GLU A 343 -28.62 26.18 -14.09
CA GLU A 343 -29.56 26.86 -13.18
C GLU A 343 -30.40 25.86 -12.40
N LEU A 344 -30.51 26.08 -11.09
CA LEU A 344 -31.27 25.24 -10.17
C LEU A 344 -32.32 26.08 -9.45
N ASP A 345 -33.55 25.59 -9.46
CA ASP A 345 -34.61 26.18 -8.64
C ASP A 345 -34.33 25.95 -7.16
N ARG A 346 -34.83 26.84 -6.29
CA ARG A 346 -34.64 26.73 -4.84
C ARG A 346 -34.98 25.35 -4.28
N VAL A 347 -36.04 24.70 -4.76
CA VAL A 347 -36.42 23.34 -4.32
C VAL A 347 -35.37 22.30 -4.72
N GLN A 348 -34.81 22.42 -5.92
CA GLN A 348 -33.76 21.51 -6.40
C GLN A 348 -32.45 21.75 -5.64
N ALA A 349 -32.08 23.01 -5.44
CA ALA A 349 -30.92 23.38 -4.64
C ALA A 349 -31.06 22.88 -3.19
N LEU A 350 -32.22 23.05 -2.55
CA LEU A 350 -32.49 22.54 -1.20
C LEU A 350 -32.33 21.02 -1.11
N LYS A 351 -32.81 20.27 -2.11
CA LYS A 351 -32.62 18.81 -2.15
C LYS A 351 -31.14 18.42 -2.26
N MET A 352 -30.34 19.18 -3.01
CA MET A 352 -28.90 18.89 -3.14
C MET A 352 -28.11 19.22 -1.89
N VAL A 353 -28.42 20.32 -1.21
CA VAL A 353 -27.67 20.77 -0.03
C VAL A 353 -28.21 20.22 1.29
N SER A 354 -29.32 19.48 1.27
CA SER A 354 -29.98 18.95 2.46
C SER A 354 -29.01 18.13 3.32
N GLY A 355 -28.76 18.58 4.55
CA GLY A 355 -27.83 17.93 5.48
C GLY A 355 -26.35 18.25 5.22
N ILE A 356 -26.05 19.18 4.32
CA ILE A 356 -24.68 19.60 3.96
C ILE A 356 -24.50 21.10 4.24
N LEU A 357 -25.40 21.95 3.73
CA LEU A 357 -25.30 23.41 3.78
C LEU A 357 -26.68 24.07 3.87
N ASP A 358 -26.72 25.29 4.42
CA ASP A 358 -27.90 26.14 4.40
C ASP A 358 -27.90 27.11 3.22
N LEU A 359 -29.04 27.20 2.52
CA LEU A 359 -29.20 28.17 1.42
C LEU A 359 -29.63 29.55 1.93
N PRO A 360 -29.10 30.64 1.36
CA PRO A 360 -29.50 31.99 1.71
C PRO A 360 -30.99 32.23 1.45
N LYS A 361 -31.64 33.00 2.34
CA LYS A 361 -33.09 33.29 2.28
C LYS A 361 -33.41 34.25 1.13
N GLY A 362 -34.61 34.13 0.55
CA GLY A 362 -35.15 35.09 -0.44
C GLY A 362 -34.78 34.84 -1.91
N LYS A 363 -33.69 34.13 -2.22
CA LYS A 363 -33.31 33.82 -3.61
C LYS A 363 -34.06 32.59 -4.15
N LYS A 364 -34.64 32.71 -5.36
CA LYS A 364 -35.46 31.67 -6.01
C LYS A 364 -34.68 30.74 -6.95
N LYS A 365 -33.60 31.23 -7.54
CA LYS A 365 -32.72 30.48 -8.46
C LYS A 365 -31.28 30.57 -8.00
N PHE A 366 -30.54 29.48 -8.17
CA PHE A 366 -29.13 29.36 -7.84
C PHE A 366 -28.37 28.79 -9.03
N THR A 367 -27.17 29.29 -9.29
CA THR A 367 -26.26 28.62 -10.23
C THR A 367 -25.48 27.54 -9.49
N GLY A 368 -25.01 26.51 -10.18
CA GLY A 368 -24.21 25.47 -9.52
C GLY A 368 -22.88 25.98 -8.96
N LYS A 369 -22.27 27.01 -9.58
CA LYS A 369 -21.10 27.72 -9.03
C LYS A 369 -21.41 28.45 -7.73
N GLU A 370 -22.60 29.05 -7.60
CA GLU A 370 -23.05 29.68 -6.36
C GLU A 370 -23.25 28.64 -5.24
N ILE A 371 -23.80 27.46 -5.56
CA ILE A 371 -23.95 26.38 -4.58
C ILE A 371 -22.57 25.90 -4.12
N PHE A 372 -21.63 25.69 -5.04
CA PHE A 372 -20.26 25.30 -4.70
C PHE A 372 -19.56 26.36 -3.83
N SER A 373 -19.79 27.64 -4.11
CA SER A 373 -19.21 28.76 -3.34
C SER A 373 -19.60 28.73 -1.85
N LEU A 374 -20.75 28.17 -1.50
CA LEU A 374 -21.18 28.04 -0.10
C LEU A 374 -20.32 27.06 0.71
N LEU A 375 -19.51 26.22 0.06
CA LEU A 375 -18.57 25.32 0.72
C LEU A 375 -17.29 26.03 1.17
N LEU A 376 -17.01 27.21 0.63
CA LEU A 376 -15.74 27.91 0.81
C LEU A 376 -15.86 28.98 1.90
N PRO A 377 -14.79 29.23 2.68
CA PRO A 377 -14.75 30.36 3.60
C PRO A 377 -14.90 31.70 2.88
N ASP A 378 -15.56 32.67 3.53
CA ASP A 378 -15.89 33.98 2.94
C ASP A 378 -14.66 34.84 2.61
N ASP A 379 -13.53 34.61 3.27
CA ASP A 379 -12.26 35.31 3.04
C ASP A 379 -11.35 34.60 2.01
N PHE A 380 -11.71 33.40 1.59
CA PHE A 380 -10.87 32.58 0.72
C PHE A 380 -10.77 33.14 -0.70
N THR A 381 -9.55 33.36 -1.18
CA THR A 381 -9.28 33.85 -2.54
C THR A 381 -8.11 33.08 -3.13
N TYR A 382 -8.35 32.40 -4.26
CA TYR A 382 -7.33 31.60 -4.92
C TYR A 382 -7.66 31.42 -6.41
N THR A 383 -6.62 31.35 -7.23
CA THR A 383 -6.73 31.15 -8.67
C THR A 383 -5.79 30.04 -9.11
N TYR A 384 -6.32 29.06 -9.86
CA TYR A 384 -5.54 27.95 -10.40
C TYR A 384 -6.05 27.49 -11.76
N GLN A 385 -5.22 26.70 -12.46
CA GLN A 385 -5.59 26.11 -13.75
C GLN A 385 -6.15 24.70 -13.56
N ASN A 386 -7.30 24.44 -14.17
CA ASN A 386 -7.89 23.10 -14.21
C ASN A 386 -7.35 22.30 -15.42
N ARG A 387 -7.62 21.00 -15.42
CA ARG A 387 -7.22 20.05 -16.47
C ARG A 387 -8.02 20.20 -17.77
N MET A 388 -9.12 20.96 -17.74
CA MET A 388 -9.97 21.20 -18.91
C MET A 388 -9.38 22.29 -19.84
N CYS A 389 -8.39 23.05 -19.37
CA CYS A 389 -7.72 24.08 -20.15
C CYS A 389 -7.10 23.51 -21.43
N LYS A 390 -7.41 24.12 -22.59
CA LYS A 390 -6.87 23.75 -23.91
C LYS A 390 -5.83 24.74 -24.46
N CYS A 391 -5.39 25.69 -23.64
CA CYS A 391 -4.43 26.69 -24.06
C CYS A 391 -3.04 26.04 -24.08
N GLU A 392 -2.51 25.74 -25.28
CA GLU A 392 -1.20 25.08 -25.42
C GLU A 392 -0.02 26.03 -25.12
N ASP A 393 -0.15 27.36 -25.31
CA ASP A 393 0.99 28.30 -25.16
C ASP A 393 0.69 29.62 -24.41
N GLU A 394 -0.50 30.22 -24.51
CA GLU A 394 -0.89 31.42 -23.72
C GLU A 394 -2.34 31.30 -23.23
N CYS A 395 -2.51 31.21 -21.91
CA CYS A 395 -3.85 31.21 -21.30
C CYS A 395 -4.35 32.65 -21.18
N ILE A 396 -5.56 32.94 -21.67
CA ILE A 396 -6.20 34.28 -21.63
C ILE A 396 -6.65 34.64 -20.18
N GLY A 397 -6.08 34.00 -19.16
CA GLY A 397 -6.39 34.20 -17.74
C GLY A 397 -7.87 34.05 -17.44
N GLU A 398 -8.43 35.01 -16.68
CA GLU A 398 -9.81 35.00 -16.18
C GLU A 398 -10.89 34.94 -17.29
N LYS A 399 -10.55 35.23 -18.56
CA LYS A 399 -11.49 35.19 -19.70
C LYS A 399 -11.31 33.97 -20.61
N CYS A 400 -10.79 32.86 -20.06
CA CYS A 400 -10.62 31.63 -20.84
C CYS A 400 -11.97 31.10 -21.37
N PRO A 401 -12.19 30.98 -22.70
CA PRO A 401 -13.44 30.50 -23.29
C PRO A 401 -13.75 29.03 -22.97
N THR A 402 -12.76 28.29 -22.47
CA THR A 402 -12.89 26.86 -22.12
C THR A 402 -13.08 26.65 -20.62
N GLU A 403 -13.32 27.72 -19.85
CA GLU A 403 -13.43 27.69 -18.39
C GLU A 403 -12.22 27.01 -17.72
N GLY A 404 -11.05 27.15 -18.34
CA GLY A 404 -9.82 26.45 -17.95
C GLY A 404 -9.13 27.02 -16.71
N THR A 405 -9.53 28.21 -16.27
CA THR A 405 -8.96 28.92 -15.11
C THR A 405 -10.03 29.09 -14.05
N VAL A 406 -9.81 28.47 -12.89
CA VAL A 406 -10.70 28.56 -11.73
C VAL A 406 -10.33 29.78 -10.92
N VAL A 407 -11.28 30.69 -10.73
CA VAL A 407 -11.09 31.96 -10.01
C VAL A 407 -12.08 32.05 -8.87
N ILE A 408 -11.55 31.98 -7.65
CA ILE A 408 -12.31 32.12 -6.41
C ILE A 408 -11.93 33.44 -5.76
N LYS A 409 -12.91 34.32 -5.52
CA LYS A 409 -12.72 35.62 -4.86
C LYS A 409 -13.67 35.74 -3.69
N LYS A 410 -13.15 35.93 -2.47
CA LYS A 410 -13.94 36.04 -1.23
C LYS A 410 -14.99 34.94 -1.09
N GLY A 411 -14.55 33.68 -1.17
CA GLY A 411 -15.40 32.48 -1.09
C GLY A 411 -16.26 32.21 -2.33
N LYS A 412 -16.26 33.10 -3.34
CA LYS A 412 -17.16 32.96 -4.51
C LYS A 412 -16.41 32.47 -5.74
N LEU A 413 -16.87 31.34 -6.29
CA LEU A 413 -16.44 30.81 -7.57
C LEU A 413 -17.02 31.66 -8.71
N THR A 414 -16.18 32.52 -9.28
CA THR A 414 -16.59 33.46 -10.33
C THR A 414 -16.40 32.88 -11.72
N ASN A 415 -15.29 32.16 -11.95
CA ASN A 415 -14.95 31.58 -13.24
C ASN A 415 -14.35 30.18 -13.09
N GLY A 416 -14.49 29.36 -14.13
CA GLY A 416 -13.93 28.02 -14.19
C GLY A 416 -14.85 26.91 -13.68
N VAL A 417 -14.54 25.68 -14.09
CA VAL A 417 -15.21 24.45 -13.67
C VAL A 417 -14.32 23.69 -12.69
N ILE A 418 -14.93 23.06 -11.69
CA ILE A 418 -14.25 22.26 -10.67
C ILE A 418 -14.02 20.85 -11.19
N ASP A 419 -12.75 20.46 -11.27
CA ASP A 419 -12.27 19.17 -11.73
C ASP A 419 -11.48 18.44 -10.64
N ALA A 420 -10.66 17.44 -11.00
CA ALA A 420 -9.82 16.72 -10.06
C ALA A 420 -8.89 17.63 -9.22
N GLN A 421 -8.44 18.77 -9.76
CA GLN A 421 -7.60 19.72 -9.01
C GLN A 421 -8.38 20.48 -7.93
N GLY A 422 -9.68 20.72 -8.17
CA GLY A 422 -10.53 21.37 -7.17
C GLY A 422 -11.02 20.42 -6.07
N VAL A 423 -11.19 19.13 -6.36
CA VAL A 423 -11.75 18.16 -5.39
C VAL A 423 -10.67 17.41 -4.60
N SER A 424 -9.46 17.26 -5.15
CA SER A 424 -8.38 16.46 -4.55
C SER A 424 -6.97 17.02 -4.70
N GLY A 425 -6.84 18.18 -5.37
CA GLY A 425 -5.54 18.76 -5.75
C GLY A 425 -5.28 20.10 -5.09
N GLU A 426 -4.97 21.10 -5.90
CA GLU A 426 -4.52 22.42 -5.43
C GLU A 426 -5.48 23.11 -4.46
N LEU A 427 -6.80 23.05 -4.70
CA LEU A 427 -7.77 23.71 -3.83
C LEU A 427 -7.75 23.12 -2.41
N VAL A 428 -7.70 21.79 -2.29
CA VAL A 428 -7.59 21.10 -0.99
C VAL A 428 -6.27 21.44 -0.30
N SER A 429 -5.18 21.50 -1.07
CA SER A 429 -3.86 21.88 -0.54
C SER A 429 -3.88 23.28 0.07
N GLU A 430 -4.47 24.24 -0.64
CA GLU A 430 -4.51 25.63 -0.22
C GLU A 430 -5.42 25.83 1.02
N LEU A 431 -6.57 25.14 1.06
CA LEU A 431 -7.44 25.13 2.23
C LEU A 431 -6.74 24.55 3.45
N TYR A 432 -5.97 23.47 3.27
CA TYR A 432 -5.20 22.85 4.34
C TYR A 432 -4.14 23.79 4.92
N ILE A 433 -3.45 24.54 4.06
CA ILE A 433 -2.42 25.49 4.47
C ILE A 433 -3.03 26.68 5.23
N LEU A 434 -4.19 27.19 4.78
CA LEU A 434 -4.81 28.39 5.36
C LEU A 434 -5.57 28.15 6.65
N TYR A 435 -6.41 27.11 6.65
CA TYR A 435 -7.42 26.90 7.68
C TYR A 435 -7.18 25.63 8.49
N GLY A 436 -6.16 24.84 8.12
CA GLY A 436 -5.78 23.63 8.82
C GLY A 436 -6.62 22.39 8.48
N PRO A 437 -6.37 21.29 9.21
CA PRO A 437 -6.90 19.97 8.90
C PRO A 437 -8.42 19.85 9.10
N GLU A 438 -8.98 20.46 10.14
CA GLU A 438 -10.40 20.30 10.48
C GLU A 438 -11.36 20.92 9.45
N LEU A 439 -11.07 22.15 9.01
CA LEU A 439 -11.86 22.83 7.99
C LEU A 439 -11.70 22.12 6.64
N THR A 440 -10.49 21.64 6.32
CA THR A 440 -10.24 20.90 5.09
C THR A 440 -10.99 19.58 5.07
N ARG A 441 -11.03 18.86 6.19
CA ARG A 441 -11.84 17.66 6.35
C ARG A 441 -13.32 17.94 6.11
N ASP A 442 -13.86 18.97 6.75
CA ASP A 442 -15.26 19.39 6.57
C ASP A 442 -15.57 19.76 5.11
N PHE A 443 -14.65 20.46 4.44
CA PHE A 443 -14.74 20.74 3.01
C PHE A 443 -14.77 19.45 2.16
N ILE A 444 -13.86 18.50 2.42
CA ILE A 444 -13.81 17.23 1.68
C ILE A 444 -15.12 16.43 1.88
N ASP A 445 -15.60 16.34 3.12
CA ASP A 445 -16.84 15.61 3.42
C ASP A 445 -18.03 16.24 2.68
N LYS A 446 -18.18 17.56 2.79
CA LYS A 446 -19.29 18.30 2.16
C LYS A 446 -19.22 18.30 0.64
N VAL A 447 -18.03 18.47 0.05
CA VAL A 447 -17.88 18.45 -1.42
C VAL A 447 -18.14 17.05 -1.98
N CYS A 448 -17.69 16.00 -1.28
CA CYS A 448 -17.96 14.61 -1.65
C CYS A 448 -19.46 14.30 -1.58
N MET A 449 -20.16 14.69 -0.52
CA MET A 449 -21.62 14.50 -0.42
C MET A 449 -22.38 15.30 -1.49
N LEU A 450 -22.02 16.58 -1.69
CA LEU A 450 -22.65 17.43 -2.69
C LEU A 450 -22.46 16.85 -4.10
N SER A 451 -21.28 16.28 -4.36
CA SER A 451 -20.97 15.71 -5.67
C SER A 451 -21.79 14.47 -5.97
N ILE A 452 -22.03 13.61 -4.98
CA ILE A 452 -22.94 12.46 -5.11
C ILE A 452 -24.36 12.96 -5.37
N ASN A 453 -24.84 13.96 -4.62
CA ASN A 453 -26.18 14.51 -4.83
C ASN A 453 -26.34 15.16 -6.21
N SER A 454 -25.31 15.86 -6.70
CA SER A 454 -25.25 16.41 -8.05
C SER A 454 -25.32 15.28 -9.10
N PHE A 455 -24.50 14.25 -8.92
CA PHE A 455 -24.46 13.08 -9.80
C PHE A 455 -25.82 12.36 -9.87
N MET A 456 -26.49 12.18 -8.72
CA MET A 456 -27.83 11.60 -8.66
C MET A 456 -28.90 12.46 -9.34
N LYS A 457 -28.74 13.79 -9.35
CA LYS A 457 -29.67 14.71 -10.02
C LYS A 457 -29.52 14.70 -11.53
N PHE A 458 -28.30 14.91 -12.01
CA PHE A 458 -28.04 15.06 -13.44
C PHE A 458 -28.04 13.72 -14.16
N GLY A 459 -27.65 12.66 -13.47
CA GLY A 459 -27.39 11.36 -14.07
C GLY A 459 -26.13 11.41 -14.94
N PHE A 460 -25.40 10.32 -14.96
CA PHE A 460 -24.23 10.18 -15.83
C PHE A 460 -24.07 8.72 -16.22
N SER A 461 -23.81 8.47 -17.49
CA SER A 461 -23.64 7.13 -18.03
C SER A 461 -22.67 7.18 -19.20
N VAL A 462 -22.09 6.04 -19.55
CA VAL A 462 -21.19 5.91 -20.69
C VAL A 462 -21.67 4.77 -21.56
N GLY A 463 -22.06 5.08 -22.79
CA GLY A 463 -22.47 4.11 -23.78
C GLY A 463 -21.34 3.67 -24.72
N ILE A 464 -21.58 2.59 -25.47
CA ILE A 464 -20.67 2.14 -26.53
C ILE A 464 -20.80 3.06 -27.76
N ASP A 465 -21.98 3.59 -28.00
CA ASP A 465 -22.33 4.55 -29.07
C ASP A 465 -21.55 5.87 -28.94
N GLU A 466 -21.22 6.30 -27.72
CA GLU A 466 -20.36 7.45 -27.48
C GLU A 466 -18.97 7.32 -28.13
N GLN A 467 -18.52 6.10 -28.44
CA GLN A 467 -17.26 5.86 -29.13
C GLN A 467 -17.41 5.82 -30.66
N ASP A 468 -18.61 6.09 -31.20
CA ASP A 468 -18.83 6.14 -32.64
C ASP A 468 -18.20 7.36 -33.28
N ILE A 469 -17.45 7.09 -34.33
CA ILE A 469 -16.81 8.10 -35.16
C ILE A 469 -17.59 8.18 -36.49
N PRO A 470 -17.88 9.39 -37.01
CA PRO A 470 -18.48 9.59 -38.31
C PRO A 470 -17.72 8.88 -39.44
N VAL A 471 -18.44 8.43 -40.48
CA VAL A 471 -17.85 7.70 -41.62
C VAL A 471 -16.70 8.47 -42.28
N LYS A 472 -16.82 9.80 -42.39
CA LYS A 472 -15.76 10.69 -42.91
C LYS A 472 -14.47 10.59 -42.09
N SER A 473 -14.59 10.57 -40.76
CA SER A 473 -13.45 10.45 -39.85
C SER A 473 -12.88 9.03 -39.81
N LYS A 474 -13.73 8.00 -39.93
CA LYS A 474 -13.29 6.60 -40.12
C LYS A 474 -12.45 6.44 -41.40
N LYS A 475 -12.87 7.07 -42.51
CA LYS A 475 -12.12 7.08 -43.77
C LYS A 475 -10.77 7.78 -43.61
N LYS A 476 -10.76 8.99 -43.03
CA LYS A 476 -9.52 9.73 -42.72
C LYS A 476 -8.54 8.91 -41.86
N LEU A 477 -9.05 8.24 -40.83
CA LEU A 477 -8.23 7.42 -39.94
C LEU A 477 -7.64 6.21 -40.68
N ARG A 478 -8.42 5.57 -41.55
CA ARG A 478 -7.94 4.48 -42.42
C ARG A 478 -6.87 4.98 -43.38
N ASP A 479 -7.09 6.10 -44.06
CA ASP A 479 -6.15 6.67 -45.02
C ASP A 479 -4.83 7.07 -44.34
N MET A 480 -4.90 7.63 -43.13
CA MET A 480 -3.73 7.93 -42.30
C MET A 480 -2.95 6.66 -41.94
N LEU A 481 -3.62 5.62 -41.44
CA LEU A 481 -2.96 4.36 -41.05
C LEU A 481 -2.30 3.66 -42.25
N VAL A 482 -2.93 3.70 -43.43
CA VAL A 482 -2.32 3.20 -44.67
C VAL A 482 -1.10 4.03 -45.05
N GLY A 483 -1.16 5.35 -44.90
CA GLY A 483 -0.03 6.23 -45.11
C GLY A 483 1.16 5.90 -44.19
N VAL A 484 0.90 5.58 -42.92
CA VAL A 484 1.92 5.14 -41.95
C VAL A 484 2.54 3.81 -42.38
N GLU A 485 1.72 2.82 -42.75
CA GLU A 485 2.20 1.53 -43.25
C GLU A 485 3.10 1.71 -44.49
N ASN A 486 2.74 2.62 -45.39
CA ASN A 486 3.55 2.94 -46.57
C ASN A 486 4.90 3.57 -46.19
N ARG A 487 4.92 4.55 -45.27
CA ARG A 487 6.18 5.15 -44.81
C ARG A 487 7.11 4.13 -44.13
N VAL A 488 6.54 3.17 -43.39
CA VAL A 488 7.32 2.05 -42.84
C VAL A 488 7.90 1.18 -43.96
N ASN A 489 7.12 0.89 -45.01
CA ASN A 489 7.63 0.16 -46.17
C ASN A 489 8.72 0.93 -46.93
N ASP A 490 8.63 2.25 -47.00
CA ASP A 490 9.67 3.11 -47.60
C ASP A 490 10.98 3.06 -46.79
N LEU A 491 10.90 3.09 -45.46
CA LEU A 491 12.05 2.91 -44.56
C LEU A 491 12.70 1.53 -44.76
N ILE A 492 11.89 0.48 -44.87
CA ILE A 492 12.37 -0.89 -45.17
C ILE A 492 13.02 -0.94 -46.57
N GLY A 493 12.46 -0.22 -47.54
CA GLY A 493 13.02 -0.10 -48.89
C GLY A 493 14.38 0.60 -48.89
N ALA A 494 14.51 1.71 -48.18
CA ALA A 494 15.77 2.45 -48.02
C ALA A 494 16.84 1.61 -47.32
N TYR A 495 16.45 0.83 -46.31
CA TYR A 495 17.35 -0.13 -45.65
C TYR A 495 17.86 -1.20 -46.62
N LYS A 496 16.97 -1.79 -47.44
CA LYS A 496 17.38 -2.79 -48.46
C LYS A 496 18.31 -2.22 -49.53
N LYS A 497 18.21 -0.93 -49.83
CA LYS A 497 19.11 -0.21 -50.75
C LYS A 497 20.41 0.26 -50.10
N GLY A 498 20.53 0.19 -48.77
CA GLY A 498 21.68 0.73 -48.03
C GLY A 498 21.71 2.25 -47.93
N GLU A 499 20.61 2.94 -48.25
CA GLU A 499 20.49 4.41 -48.27
C GLU A 499 20.06 5.01 -46.92
N LEU A 500 19.77 4.15 -45.92
CA LEU A 500 19.31 4.58 -44.61
C LEU A 500 20.45 5.25 -43.81
N LYS A 501 20.19 6.43 -43.24
CA LYS A 501 21.14 7.11 -42.37
C LYS A 501 21.24 6.37 -41.03
N MET A 502 22.46 6.05 -40.59
CA MET A 502 22.68 5.46 -39.26
C MET A 502 22.50 6.51 -38.16
N LEU A 503 21.86 6.10 -37.08
CA LEU A 503 21.88 6.87 -35.85
C LEU A 503 23.23 6.66 -35.15
N PRO A 504 23.82 7.70 -34.54
CA PRO A 504 25.09 7.58 -33.83
C PRO A 504 25.07 6.46 -32.78
N GLY A 505 26.06 5.56 -32.83
CA GLY A 505 26.19 4.46 -31.87
C GLY A 505 25.25 3.26 -32.09
N LYS A 506 24.50 3.22 -33.21
CA LYS A 506 23.60 2.11 -33.54
C LYS A 506 23.94 1.50 -34.90
N SER A 507 23.69 0.20 -35.03
CA SER A 507 23.79 -0.49 -36.32
C SER A 507 22.70 -0.01 -37.31
N MET A 508 22.87 -0.33 -38.59
CA MET A 508 21.85 -0.05 -39.62
C MET A 508 20.49 -0.69 -39.30
N SER A 509 20.51 -1.91 -38.75
CA SER A 509 19.30 -2.66 -38.39
C SER A 509 18.61 -2.04 -37.17
N GLU A 510 19.36 -1.66 -36.14
CA GLU A 510 18.81 -0.97 -34.96
C GLU A 510 18.30 0.42 -35.32
N SER A 511 18.99 1.14 -36.20
CA SER A 511 18.55 2.45 -36.70
C SER A 511 17.22 2.33 -37.44
N LEU A 512 17.05 1.29 -38.28
CA LEU A 512 15.78 1.01 -38.95
C LEU A 512 14.66 0.80 -37.92
N GLU A 513 14.90 -0.01 -36.88
CA GLU A 513 13.91 -0.26 -35.85
C GLU A 513 13.47 0.98 -35.11
N ASP A 514 14.42 1.86 -34.74
CA ASP A 514 14.09 3.11 -34.06
C ASP A 514 13.25 4.02 -34.95
N TYR A 515 13.60 4.15 -36.24
CA TYR A 515 12.82 4.95 -37.18
C TYR A 515 11.40 4.41 -37.32
N ILE A 516 11.23 3.09 -37.42
CA ILE A 516 9.91 2.46 -37.50
C ILE A 516 9.13 2.65 -36.20
N MET A 517 9.73 2.42 -35.04
CA MET A 517 9.07 2.64 -33.74
C MET A 517 8.66 4.10 -33.56
N MET A 518 9.51 5.05 -33.96
CA MET A 518 9.17 6.48 -33.90
C MET A 518 7.98 6.81 -34.79
N GLU A 519 7.95 6.29 -36.02
CA GLU A 519 6.87 6.55 -36.98
C GLU A 519 5.54 5.92 -36.52
N LEU A 520 5.57 4.67 -36.06
CA LEU A 520 4.40 3.98 -35.50
C LEU A 520 3.94 4.64 -34.18
N GLY A 521 4.87 5.16 -33.37
CA GLY A 521 4.55 5.92 -32.17
C GLY A 521 3.82 7.23 -32.46
N LYS A 522 4.25 7.98 -33.50
CA LYS A 522 3.57 9.20 -33.98
C LYS A 522 2.15 8.92 -34.47
N SER A 523 1.96 7.81 -35.19
CA SER A 523 0.65 7.44 -35.74
C SER A 523 -0.44 7.33 -34.68
N ARG A 524 -0.10 6.86 -33.47
CA ARG A 524 -1.04 6.75 -32.35
C ARG A 524 -1.54 8.12 -31.89
N SER A 525 -0.64 9.10 -31.80
CA SER A 525 -0.98 10.46 -31.40
C SER A 525 -1.84 11.17 -32.45
N GLU A 526 -1.53 10.97 -33.73
CA GLU A 526 -2.35 11.48 -34.84
C GLU A 526 -3.73 10.84 -34.88
N ALA A 527 -3.81 9.51 -34.70
CA ALA A 527 -5.07 8.77 -34.59
C ALA A 527 -5.91 9.30 -33.42
N GLY A 528 -5.26 9.58 -32.28
CA GLY A 528 -5.91 10.16 -31.11
C GLY A 528 -6.54 11.52 -31.39
N LYS A 529 -5.79 12.44 -32.02
CA LYS A 529 -6.31 13.78 -32.40
C LYS A 529 -7.51 13.68 -33.35
N ILE A 530 -7.49 12.73 -34.28
CA ILE A 530 -8.62 12.49 -35.22
C ILE A 530 -9.82 11.93 -34.46
N ALA A 531 -9.61 10.92 -33.61
CA ALA A 531 -10.66 10.27 -32.83
C ALA A 531 -11.32 11.25 -31.86
N GLU A 532 -10.52 12.01 -31.10
CA GLU A 532 -11.00 13.00 -30.13
C GLU A 532 -11.85 14.09 -30.78
N LYS A 533 -11.38 14.68 -31.90
CA LYS A 533 -12.15 15.68 -32.65
C LYS A 533 -13.45 15.13 -33.21
N ALA A 534 -13.47 13.85 -33.56
CA ALA A 534 -14.61 13.24 -34.21
C ALA A 534 -15.68 12.73 -33.22
N VAL A 535 -15.26 12.32 -32.02
CA VAL A 535 -16.12 11.89 -30.92
C VAL A 535 -16.77 13.09 -30.22
N GLY A 536 -16.08 14.24 -30.15
CA GLY A 536 -16.63 15.47 -29.58
C GLY A 536 -16.61 15.51 -28.06
N GLN A 537 -17.51 16.32 -27.46
CA GLN A 537 -17.73 16.37 -26.01
C GLN A 537 -18.79 15.32 -25.64
N ASN A 538 -18.36 14.20 -25.06
CA ASN A 538 -19.24 13.15 -24.53
C ASN A 538 -18.80 12.74 -23.11
N SER A 539 -19.55 11.84 -22.48
CA SER A 539 -19.32 11.41 -21.10
C SER A 539 -17.91 10.81 -20.91
N ALA A 540 -17.47 9.96 -21.85
CA ALA A 540 -16.11 9.39 -21.81
C ALA A 540 -14.99 10.46 -21.89
N VAL A 541 -15.14 11.48 -22.74
CA VAL A 541 -14.19 12.59 -22.89
C VAL A 541 -14.22 13.49 -21.67
N ILE A 542 -15.40 13.76 -21.11
CA ILE A 542 -15.57 14.54 -19.87
C ILE A 542 -14.81 13.87 -18.73
N MET A 543 -14.98 12.55 -18.52
CA MET A 543 -14.24 11.83 -17.47
C MET A 543 -12.73 11.86 -17.68
N ALA A 544 -12.27 11.69 -18.91
CA ALA A 544 -10.85 11.66 -19.22
C ALA A 544 -10.18 13.03 -19.04
N ARG A 545 -10.86 14.13 -19.45
CA ARG A 545 -10.30 15.48 -19.34
C ARG A 545 -10.44 16.07 -17.94
N SER A 546 -11.57 15.86 -17.26
CA SER A 546 -11.75 16.29 -15.85
C SER A 546 -10.83 15.57 -14.87
N GLY A 547 -10.24 14.44 -15.31
CA GLY A 547 -9.39 13.60 -14.47
C GLY A 547 -10.18 12.68 -13.54
N ALA A 548 -11.47 12.50 -13.77
CA ALA A 548 -12.31 11.58 -13.01
C ALA A 548 -11.85 10.13 -13.19
N ARG A 549 -11.77 9.63 -14.44
CA ARG A 549 -11.27 8.29 -14.73
C ARG A 549 -10.88 8.15 -16.20
N GLY A 550 -9.81 7.38 -16.45
CA GLY A 550 -9.30 7.14 -17.79
C GLY A 550 -8.45 8.29 -18.34
N SER A 551 -7.98 8.13 -19.57
CA SER A 551 -7.16 9.11 -20.27
C SER A 551 -7.59 9.23 -21.73
N LEU A 552 -7.17 10.30 -22.41
CA LEU A 552 -7.40 10.45 -23.86
C LEU A 552 -6.74 9.32 -24.67
N LEU A 553 -5.70 8.69 -24.13
CA LEU A 553 -5.08 7.51 -24.75
C LEU A 553 -6.07 6.32 -24.75
N ASN A 554 -6.84 6.12 -23.69
CA ASN A 554 -7.82 5.02 -23.63
C ASN A 554 -8.89 5.22 -24.71
N LEU A 555 -9.37 6.46 -24.89
CA LEU A 555 -10.32 6.79 -25.96
C LEU A 555 -9.71 6.58 -27.36
N THR A 556 -8.43 6.92 -27.52
CA THR A 556 -7.68 6.66 -28.75
C THR A 556 -7.61 5.16 -29.07
N GLN A 557 -7.40 4.30 -28.08
CA GLN A 557 -7.35 2.85 -28.29
C GLN A 557 -8.72 2.23 -28.57
N MET A 558 -9.79 2.79 -27.99
CA MET A 558 -11.16 2.32 -28.20
C MET A 558 -11.71 2.70 -29.57
N ALA A 559 -11.51 3.94 -30.00
CA ALA A 559 -12.14 4.49 -31.21
C ALA A 559 -11.15 4.75 -32.37
N GLY A 560 -9.87 4.99 -32.08
CA GLY A 560 -8.81 5.26 -33.05
C GLY A 560 -8.08 4.01 -33.51
N CYS A 561 -6.95 3.70 -32.88
CA CYS A 561 -6.17 2.47 -33.06
C CYS A 561 -5.46 2.09 -31.75
N VAL A 562 -5.22 0.79 -31.53
CA VAL A 562 -4.48 0.33 -30.34
C VAL A 562 -2.98 0.70 -30.43
N GLY A 563 -2.41 0.59 -31.64
CA GLY A 563 -1.03 0.96 -31.93
C GLY A 563 -0.03 -0.19 -31.81
N GLN A 564 1.27 0.15 -31.86
CA GLN A 564 2.36 -0.83 -31.83
C GLN A 564 2.44 -1.56 -30.48
N GLN A 565 2.47 -2.89 -30.53
CA GLN A 565 2.77 -3.73 -29.36
C GLN A 565 4.26 -3.98 -29.28
N ALA A 566 4.81 -3.90 -28.08
CA ALA A 566 6.22 -4.16 -27.83
C ALA A 566 6.38 -5.25 -26.77
N VAL A 567 7.47 -6.01 -26.87
CA VAL A 567 7.91 -6.95 -25.84
C VAL A 567 9.36 -6.62 -25.51
N ARG A 568 9.66 -6.32 -24.25
CA ARG A 568 10.99 -5.89 -23.78
C ARG A 568 11.54 -4.65 -24.48
N GLY A 569 10.65 -3.71 -24.84
CA GLY A 569 11.01 -2.45 -25.49
C GLY A 569 11.24 -2.55 -27.01
N GLU A 570 11.15 -3.75 -27.58
CA GLU A 570 11.29 -3.97 -29.03
C GLU A 570 9.97 -4.38 -29.67
N ARG A 571 9.84 -4.19 -30.98
CA ARG A 571 8.75 -4.79 -31.77
C ARG A 571 8.79 -6.31 -31.67
N ILE A 572 7.66 -6.96 -31.95
CA ILE A 572 7.57 -8.41 -31.80
C ILE A 572 8.42 -9.08 -32.87
N LYS A 573 9.55 -9.67 -32.47
CA LYS A 573 10.45 -10.44 -33.35
C LYS A 573 10.51 -11.92 -32.99
N ARG A 574 10.18 -12.25 -31.74
CA ARG A 574 10.21 -13.63 -31.22
C ARG A 574 9.01 -14.41 -31.74
N GLY A 575 9.27 -15.58 -32.30
CA GLY A 575 8.25 -16.42 -32.90
C GLY A 575 8.86 -17.67 -33.55
N TYR A 576 8.41 -17.98 -34.75
CA TYR A 576 8.93 -19.07 -35.57
C TYR A 576 10.26 -18.69 -36.26
N HIS A 577 10.90 -19.65 -36.90
CA HIS A 577 12.17 -19.44 -37.61
C HIS A 577 12.08 -18.33 -38.67
N PHE A 578 12.76 -17.21 -38.42
CA PHE A 578 12.76 -15.96 -39.20
C PHE A 578 11.39 -15.31 -39.44
N ARG A 579 10.39 -15.53 -38.57
CA ARG A 579 9.07 -14.88 -38.68
C ARG A 579 8.33 -14.91 -37.35
N THR A 580 7.44 -13.95 -37.12
CA THR A 580 6.65 -13.89 -35.88
C THR A 580 5.57 -14.97 -35.81
N LEU A 581 4.75 -15.09 -36.86
CA LEU A 581 3.68 -16.10 -36.99
C LEU A 581 3.81 -16.89 -38.29
N SER A 582 3.19 -18.08 -38.32
CA SER A 582 3.12 -18.93 -39.52
C SER A 582 2.41 -18.26 -40.70
N HIS A 583 1.56 -17.27 -40.42
CA HIS A 583 0.82 -16.48 -41.40
C HIS A 583 1.67 -15.43 -42.13
N PHE A 584 2.86 -15.10 -41.63
CA PHE A 584 3.78 -14.14 -42.26
C PHE A 584 4.91 -14.84 -43.01
N LYS A 585 5.46 -14.15 -44.01
CA LYS A 585 6.63 -14.63 -44.76
C LYS A 585 7.88 -14.57 -43.89
N LYS A 586 8.87 -15.42 -44.21
CA LYS A 586 10.18 -15.36 -43.55
C LYS A 586 10.87 -14.03 -43.89
N GLY A 587 11.42 -13.35 -42.88
CA GLY A 587 12.08 -12.05 -43.00
C GLY A 587 11.14 -10.86 -43.21
N ASP A 588 9.83 -11.02 -42.94
CA ASP A 588 8.86 -9.94 -43.03
C ASP A 588 8.99 -9.00 -41.82
N VAL A 589 9.53 -7.80 -42.05
CA VAL A 589 9.75 -6.73 -41.06
C VAL A 589 8.67 -5.64 -41.11
N SER A 590 7.58 -5.88 -41.84
CA SER A 590 6.48 -4.93 -41.97
C SER A 590 5.80 -4.63 -40.62
N ALA A 591 5.10 -3.50 -40.54
CA ALA A 591 4.38 -3.10 -39.33
C ALA A 591 3.43 -4.21 -38.83
N GLN A 592 2.67 -4.85 -39.73
CA GLN A 592 1.71 -5.89 -39.38
C GLN A 592 2.38 -7.19 -38.90
N ALA A 593 3.52 -7.55 -39.50
CA ALA A 593 4.25 -8.77 -39.13
C ALA A 593 4.87 -8.65 -37.73
N GLU A 594 5.28 -7.45 -37.31
CA GLU A 594 5.97 -7.23 -36.04
C GLU A 594 5.12 -6.54 -34.96
N GLY A 595 3.79 -6.69 -35.01
CA GLY A 595 2.92 -6.37 -33.86
C GLY A 595 2.23 -5.00 -33.90
N PHE A 596 2.15 -4.33 -35.05
CA PHE A 596 1.33 -3.13 -35.18
C PHE A 596 -0.17 -3.49 -35.23
N VAL A 597 -0.93 -2.98 -34.27
CA VAL A 597 -2.38 -3.17 -34.20
C VAL A 597 -3.08 -1.93 -34.73
N ARG A 598 -3.55 -2.01 -35.98
CA ARG A 598 -4.27 -0.91 -36.63
C ARG A 598 -5.75 -0.88 -36.24
N SER A 599 -6.31 -2.00 -35.82
CA SER A 599 -7.67 -2.09 -35.32
C SER A 599 -7.80 -1.37 -33.97
N ASN A 600 -9.04 -1.11 -33.57
CA ASN A 600 -9.40 -0.55 -32.26
C ASN A 600 -10.34 -1.50 -31.51
N PHE A 601 -10.52 -1.28 -30.21
CA PHE A 601 -11.33 -2.21 -29.41
C PHE A 601 -12.81 -2.26 -29.82
N LYS A 602 -13.38 -1.13 -30.29
CA LYS A 602 -14.78 -1.10 -30.74
C LYS A 602 -15.03 -1.96 -31.97
N ARG A 603 -14.12 -1.93 -32.96
CA ARG A 603 -14.21 -2.73 -34.18
C ARG A 603 -13.85 -4.20 -33.93
N GLY A 604 -13.03 -4.47 -32.92
CA GLY A 604 -12.46 -5.78 -32.65
C GLY A 604 -11.12 -5.99 -33.37
N LEU A 605 -10.29 -6.81 -32.76
CA LEU A 605 -8.94 -7.14 -33.24
C LEU A 605 -8.98 -8.33 -34.20
N ARG A 606 -8.10 -8.32 -35.21
CA ARG A 606 -7.85 -9.52 -36.04
C ARG A 606 -7.15 -10.60 -35.22
N PRO A 607 -7.22 -11.88 -35.59
CA PRO A 607 -6.54 -12.95 -34.84
C PRO A 607 -5.03 -12.73 -34.63
N THR A 608 -4.33 -12.23 -35.66
CA THR A 608 -2.90 -11.89 -35.57
C THR A 608 -2.65 -10.73 -34.61
N GLU A 609 -3.46 -9.67 -34.71
CA GLU A 609 -3.40 -8.49 -33.83
C GLU A 609 -3.72 -8.85 -32.37
N TYR A 610 -4.73 -9.70 -32.15
CA TYR A 610 -5.13 -10.19 -30.83
C TYR A 610 -4.00 -10.97 -30.16
N PHE A 611 -3.36 -11.86 -30.91
CA PHE A 611 -2.24 -12.64 -30.37
C PHE A 611 -1.05 -11.73 -30.00
N PHE A 612 -0.69 -10.77 -30.85
CA PHE A 612 0.35 -9.79 -30.56
C PHE A 612 0.02 -8.88 -29.38
N HIS A 613 -1.23 -8.41 -29.28
CA HIS A 613 -1.69 -7.66 -28.13
C HIS A 613 -1.64 -8.49 -26.83
N SER A 614 -1.97 -9.77 -26.92
CA SER A 614 -1.90 -10.71 -25.80
C SER A 614 -0.46 -10.93 -25.33
N MET A 615 0.53 -10.96 -26.24
CA MET A 615 1.96 -11.01 -25.87
C MET A 615 2.38 -9.79 -25.05
N GLY A 616 2.04 -8.58 -25.53
CA GLY A 616 2.34 -7.34 -24.81
C GLY A 616 1.63 -7.27 -23.45
N GLY A 617 0.36 -7.65 -23.40
CA GLY A 617 -0.41 -7.73 -22.15
C GLY A 617 0.18 -8.72 -21.15
N ARG A 618 0.65 -9.89 -21.62
CA ARG A 618 1.28 -10.91 -20.76
C ARG A 618 2.58 -10.41 -20.14
N GLU A 619 3.39 -9.65 -20.88
CA GLU A 619 4.58 -9.02 -20.30
C GLU A 619 4.21 -8.11 -19.14
N GLY A 620 3.21 -7.23 -19.30
CA GLY A 620 2.74 -6.35 -18.23
C GLY A 620 2.28 -7.11 -16.98
N LEU A 621 1.55 -8.21 -17.15
CA LEU A 621 1.11 -9.06 -16.04
C LEU A 621 2.28 -9.75 -15.32
N VAL A 622 3.24 -10.27 -16.08
CA VAL A 622 4.42 -10.94 -15.53
C VAL A 622 5.33 -9.93 -14.82
N ASP A 623 5.54 -8.76 -15.41
CA ASP A 623 6.35 -7.69 -14.81
C ASP A 623 5.72 -7.20 -13.50
N THR A 624 4.39 -7.05 -13.45
CA THR A 624 3.68 -6.71 -12.21
C THR A 624 3.92 -7.75 -11.11
N ALA A 625 3.82 -9.04 -11.43
CA ALA A 625 4.08 -10.13 -10.47
C ALA A 625 5.53 -10.14 -9.96
N ILE A 626 6.51 -9.99 -10.85
CA ILE A 626 7.95 -10.00 -10.49
C ILE A 626 8.31 -8.75 -9.70
N ARG A 627 7.83 -7.57 -10.13
CA ARG A 627 8.10 -6.29 -9.45
C ARG A 627 7.57 -6.29 -8.03
N THR A 628 6.40 -6.88 -7.78
CA THR A 628 5.78 -6.92 -6.45
C THR A 628 6.70 -7.57 -5.41
N GLY A 629 7.34 -8.71 -5.75
CA GLY A 629 8.29 -9.37 -4.84
C GLY A 629 9.58 -8.57 -4.62
N ARG A 630 10.12 -7.98 -5.70
CA ARG A 630 11.37 -7.20 -5.65
C ARG A 630 11.20 -5.87 -4.92
N SER A 631 10.11 -5.15 -5.17
CA SER A 631 9.83 -3.86 -4.56
C SER A 631 9.63 -3.99 -3.06
N GLY A 632 8.84 -4.97 -2.60
CA GLY A 632 8.65 -5.23 -1.17
C GLY A 632 9.95 -5.62 -0.46
N TYR A 633 10.81 -6.42 -1.10
CA TYR A 633 12.12 -6.74 -0.55
C TYR A 633 13.04 -5.51 -0.47
N MET A 634 13.09 -4.69 -1.52
CA MET A 634 13.88 -3.46 -1.54
C MET A 634 13.40 -2.47 -0.47
N GLN A 635 12.09 -2.26 -0.38
CA GLN A 635 11.50 -1.40 0.64
C GLN A 635 11.88 -1.86 2.04
N ARG A 636 11.81 -3.16 2.33
CA ARG A 636 12.25 -3.71 3.62
C ARG A 636 13.72 -3.45 3.89
N ARG A 637 14.60 -3.63 2.89
CA ARG A 637 16.03 -3.35 3.04
C ARG A 637 16.28 -1.89 3.34
N LEU A 638 15.56 -0.98 2.68
CA LEU A 638 15.65 0.46 2.93
C LEU A 638 15.19 0.81 4.33
N ILE A 639 14.03 0.30 4.77
CA ILE A 639 13.53 0.54 6.14
C ILE A 639 14.55 0.04 7.17
N ASN A 640 15.03 -1.20 7.03
CA ASN A 640 16.00 -1.75 7.98
C ASN A 640 17.33 -0.98 8.01
N ALA A 641 17.72 -0.31 6.92
CA ALA A 641 18.96 0.47 6.86
C ALA A 641 18.79 1.91 7.37
N LEU A 642 17.55 2.43 7.40
CA LEU A 642 17.26 3.84 7.69
C LEU A 642 16.40 4.03 8.94
N GLN A 643 15.88 2.97 9.56
CA GLN A 643 14.98 3.05 10.72
C GLN A 643 15.61 3.73 11.94
N ASP A 644 16.93 3.69 12.06
CA ASP A 644 17.66 4.28 13.19
C ASP A 644 17.93 5.78 12.98
N LEU A 645 17.61 6.35 11.81
CA LEU A 645 17.79 7.76 11.52
C LEU A 645 16.67 8.59 12.15
N VAL A 646 17.03 9.48 13.06
CA VAL A 646 16.09 10.37 13.76
C VAL A 646 16.61 11.81 13.75
N VAL A 647 15.69 12.77 13.65
CA VAL A 647 15.98 14.20 13.81
C VAL A 647 16.06 14.52 15.30
N HIS A 648 17.20 15.05 15.74
CA HIS A 648 17.41 15.48 17.12
C HIS A 648 16.96 16.93 17.34
N PRO A 649 16.75 17.35 18.60
CA PRO A 649 16.32 18.72 18.92
C PRO A 649 17.24 19.84 18.42
N ASP A 650 18.51 19.53 18.09
CA ASP A 650 19.47 20.46 17.50
C ASP A 650 19.37 20.57 15.97
N GLY A 651 18.41 19.88 15.34
CA GLY A 651 18.19 19.87 13.90
C GLY A 651 19.06 18.86 13.13
N THR A 652 19.99 18.18 13.80
CA THR A 652 20.85 17.17 13.18
C THR A 652 20.11 15.85 13.00
N VAL A 653 20.44 15.12 11.93
CA VAL A 653 19.97 13.76 11.68
C VAL A 653 21.07 12.80 12.09
N ARG A 654 20.79 11.93 13.07
CA ARG A 654 21.77 10.98 13.60
C ARG A 654 21.25 9.56 13.45
N GLY A 655 22.18 8.62 13.22
CA GLY A 655 21.91 7.19 13.21
C GLY A 655 22.37 6.49 14.47
N ASP A 656 22.46 5.16 14.39
CA ASP A 656 22.99 4.32 15.47
C ASP A 656 24.39 4.76 15.91
N GLY A 657 24.66 4.67 17.22
CA GLY A 657 25.90 5.17 17.82
C GLY A 657 26.08 6.70 17.82
N GLY A 658 25.07 7.48 17.43
CA GLY A 658 25.11 8.94 17.44
C GLY A 658 25.87 9.57 16.27
N VAL A 659 26.18 8.79 15.24
CA VAL A 659 26.84 9.27 14.02
C VAL A 659 25.93 10.27 13.30
N ILE A 660 26.41 11.49 13.09
CA ILE A 660 25.70 12.53 12.35
C ILE A 660 25.74 12.20 10.85
N VAL A 661 24.57 12.06 10.24
CA VAL A 661 24.40 11.83 8.80
C VAL A 661 24.10 13.14 8.07
N GLN A 662 23.29 14.02 8.67
CA GLN A 662 23.04 15.36 8.15
C GLN A 662 23.12 16.38 9.29
N TYR A 663 23.77 17.52 9.05
CA TYR A 663 23.80 18.63 10.02
C TYR A 663 22.45 19.35 10.14
N THR A 664 21.69 19.37 9.04
CA THR A 664 20.34 19.91 8.96
C THR A 664 19.49 18.92 8.19
N TYR A 665 18.32 18.55 8.72
CA TYR A 665 17.38 17.68 8.03
C TYR A 665 17.09 18.17 6.61
N GLY A 666 17.31 17.33 5.60
CA GLY A 666 17.00 17.68 4.20
C GLY A 666 17.81 18.84 3.62
N GLU A 667 18.89 19.29 4.28
CA GLU A 667 19.69 20.48 3.94
C GLU A 667 18.94 21.82 4.01
N ASP A 668 17.62 21.81 4.23
CA ASP A 668 16.75 22.99 4.33
C ASP A 668 16.04 23.11 5.69
N GLY A 669 16.01 22.04 6.48
CA GLY A 669 15.34 21.97 7.78
C GLY A 669 13.81 21.92 7.67
N ILE A 670 13.26 21.66 6.48
CA ILE A 670 11.82 21.76 6.21
C ILE A 670 11.19 20.37 6.16
N ASP A 671 10.07 20.21 6.88
CA ASP A 671 9.21 19.04 6.73
C ASP A 671 8.53 19.07 5.34
N PRO A 672 8.67 18.02 4.51
CA PRO A 672 8.01 17.95 3.20
C PRO A 672 6.49 18.19 3.24
N MET A 673 5.80 17.84 4.34
CA MET A 673 4.37 18.13 4.51
C MET A 673 4.09 19.62 4.65
N LYS A 674 5.05 20.39 5.19
CA LYS A 674 4.95 21.83 5.43
C LYS A 674 5.53 22.67 4.31
N LYS A 675 6.10 22.06 3.28
CA LYS A 675 6.65 22.77 2.11
C LYS A 675 5.67 23.79 1.51
N GLY A 676 4.38 23.43 1.41
CA GLY A 676 3.35 24.32 0.86
C GLY A 676 3.18 25.65 1.60
N TYR A 677 3.48 25.69 2.90
CA TYR A 677 3.47 26.93 3.70
C TYR A 677 4.61 27.87 3.28
N VAL A 678 5.79 27.30 3.01
CA VAL A 678 6.97 28.06 2.55
C VAL A 678 6.77 28.56 1.12
N ASP A 679 6.30 27.70 0.22
CA ASP A 679 6.03 28.05 -1.18
C ASP A 679 4.96 29.17 -1.29
N ARG A 680 4.06 29.27 -0.31
CA ARG A 680 3.09 30.36 -0.22
C ARG A 680 3.75 31.66 0.26
N GLN A 681 4.53 31.62 1.33
CA GLN A 681 5.23 32.81 1.82
C GLN A 681 6.12 33.44 0.74
N LEU A 682 6.79 32.60 -0.06
CA LEU A 682 7.59 33.04 -1.21
C LEU A 682 6.76 33.64 -2.36
N ARG A 683 5.47 33.30 -2.48
CA ARG A 683 4.55 33.89 -3.47
C ARG A 683 3.93 35.20 -3.01
N GLU A 684 3.85 35.42 -1.69
CA GLU A 684 3.31 36.64 -1.08
C GLU A 684 4.39 37.74 -0.93
N GLN A 685 5.67 37.36 -0.89
CA GLN A 685 6.83 38.26 -1.02
C GLN A 685 7.08 38.65 -2.47
#